data_AF-A0A976EB82-F1
#
_entry.id   AF-A0A976EB82-F1
#
_cell.length_a   1.000
_cell.length_b   1.000
_cell.length_c   1.000
_cell.angle_alpha   90.00
_cell.angle_beta   90.00
_cell.angle_gamma   90.00
#
_symmetry.space_group_name_H-M   'P 1'
#
loop_
_entity.id
_entity.type
_entity.pdbx_description
1 polymer ?
#
loop_
_entity_poly.entity_id
_entity_poly.type
_entity_poly.pdbx_seq_one_letter_code
_entity_poly.pdbx_strand_id
1 'polypeptide(L)'
;MLTPQKLSENLFFLTCKDYYMKNRLLNFLAFFLLISLVAGRYSTILAQQPYRAVVYSPTGGLTPEDKYMAVTLAGIVNRDTARLYLRNVYENWSYNQTDEQFELLYKTRGNVVFEEINTMAELVNRFRPFINGAITYDGSKTIANHSKDRVLWQAEYAGMLGGLTNRLPCSPATATALGLSVTTNLQVVDVYDGDSPVVVSGRIETGNAWNNASATNDANYETLLTWAVKTILPRCNPKRFYCRELCDIAVQHRMFQTNVAGPDDLDFNQFAPWKATILENTFKYLHTKNFNGLFRVYGWLWPEPIVQWIATFGATFQPILIGNLSFHGTFPTPPSTYNRPSLVQDYSSVVLDRSKHYVVVIGTEGDSGNWCIGFQSGAWLSAKRGAVPVTWGLNLTLMDDCPFVANYYMETATANDGFAAVLSPLGYTYTDILPAESRAAAVAEAKRLMTKFKVNDIYAYKHYAPTTTFSYRGVPMSNNYNMTRLSQFNRDSGVPGATYLFEPNLPFQVPYTSPENQLFFNHARPGETNPTFYGNTTSNQAMADRILGLLRPRTTPSFLIGGYQRMRQDDFANRVSPGNADMSLDMLEDVIRRVKADPTLGSKVEFVTIEKMTGLMRRFQGLTPAPTPTGPFETLWERTARTANTPAWFSTSGNTERGMAYGNNKLYVVSRSGQPTVRMLDWRTGTDVGQLNTTGIAGGTFALNDVESSWDSKILAANLTVNAQQDAFKVYLWDSEGATPTLAISYTGAALRLGDGLSVIGNIANRTAIVVAAAAQSNKILRWSMNNDGTFNQTPTVITVQGRTNLGSIVEAAPLGLGNEGYLLSGFGIQPIQVNATGQVLATLPTAVGASEASAITTWATANRWLGLFESKQTGTVNQGLIFRNGASGLATTTTTNIYGRTPNLGINPNPNRTGDICYRADASGNYVFFVLGTNNGIGAYWAKAGTDLHRGLPLNTSGARVAVAEFEEPGAGYELTNLPNPFSDKSLVKFTLPRESTVAIKLVDLTGRLVQTVYQGFTMTGTHTVEIDGTALASGPYLCVMQADGFQTAIRIIRQ
;
A
#
# COMPACT_ATOMS: atom_id res chain seq x y z
N MET A 1 52.03 8.71 -59.00
CA MET A 1 51.43 9.98 -58.55
C MET A 1 49.94 9.72 -58.35
N LEU A 2 49.43 9.96 -57.15
CA LEU A 2 48.17 9.39 -56.66
C LEU A 2 46.96 9.89 -57.48
N THR A 3 46.20 8.94 -58.04
CA THR A 3 45.10 9.14 -59.00
C THR A 3 43.71 9.14 -58.34
N PRO A 4 42.68 9.71 -59.03
CA PRO A 4 41.38 10.06 -58.45
C PRO A 4 40.38 8.88 -58.47
N GLN A 5 40.71 7.79 -57.77
CA GLN A 5 39.86 6.60 -57.69
C GLN A 5 39.31 6.30 -56.28
N LYS A 6 39.69 7.09 -55.26
CA LYS A 6 39.26 6.88 -53.86
C LYS A 6 38.08 7.74 -53.38
N LEU A 7 37.51 8.61 -54.22
CA LEU A 7 36.38 9.47 -53.84
C LEU A 7 35.00 8.99 -54.34
N SER A 8 34.93 8.05 -55.29
CA SER A 8 33.65 7.54 -55.80
C SER A 8 33.13 6.29 -55.04
N GLU A 9 34.00 5.47 -54.43
CA GLU A 9 33.57 4.27 -53.71
C GLU A 9 32.95 4.57 -52.34
N ASN A 10 33.43 5.60 -51.64
CA ASN A 10 32.87 5.95 -50.32
C ASN A 10 31.47 6.58 -50.41
N LEU A 11 31.15 7.28 -51.51
CA LEU A 11 29.82 7.86 -51.69
C LEU A 11 28.76 6.80 -52.05
N PHE A 12 29.16 5.75 -52.78
CA PHE A 12 28.28 4.63 -53.13
C PHE A 12 28.01 3.71 -51.93
N PHE A 13 28.99 3.52 -51.04
CA PHE A 13 28.80 2.74 -49.80
C PHE A 13 27.96 3.48 -48.74
N LEU A 14 28.08 4.80 -48.61
CA LEU A 14 27.21 5.56 -47.69
C LEU A 14 25.76 5.60 -48.18
N THR A 15 25.52 5.78 -49.47
CA THR A 15 24.14 5.77 -50.02
C THR A 15 23.49 4.39 -49.96
N CYS A 16 24.23 3.30 -50.19
CA CYS A 16 23.69 1.95 -50.02
C CYS A 16 23.43 1.58 -48.54
N LYS A 17 24.29 2.01 -47.61
CA LYS A 17 24.14 1.71 -46.17
C LYS A 17 22.97 2.49 -45.55
N ASP A 18 22.75 3.74 -45.96
CA ASP A 18 21.59 4.51 -45.53
C ASP A 18 20.29 4.00 -46.16
N TYR A 19 20.32 3.51 -47.41
CA TYR A 19 19.16 2.88 -48.05
C TYR A 19 18.81 1.52 -47.41
N TYR A 20 19.82 0.72 -47.04
CA TYR A 20 19.65 -0.57 -46.36
C TYR A 20 19.21 -0.42 -44.89
N MET A 21 19.71 0.61 -44.19
CA MET A 21 19.31 0.94 -42.81
C MET A 21 17.92 1.57 -42.76
N LYS A 22 17.57 2.47 -43.70
CA LYS A 22 16.21 3.01 -43.79
C LYS A 22 15.19 1.94 -44.15
N ASN A 23 15.49 1.02 -45.07
CA ASN A 23 14.57 -0.09 -45.37
C ASN A 23 14.51 -1.12 -44.24
N ARG A 24 15.58 -1.33 -43.46
CA ARG A 24 15.48 -2.09 -42.22
C ARG A 24 14.60 -1.39 -41.20
N LEU A 25 14.75 -0.08 -40.98
CA LEU A 25 13.88 0.65 -40.06
C LEU A 25 12.43 0.66 -40.55
N LEU A 26 12.18 0.84 -41.85
CA LEU A 26 10.83 0.82 -42.43
C LEU A 26 10.22 -0.58 -42.37
N ASN A 27 10.99 -1.64 -42.64
CA ASN A 27 10.53 -3.02 -42.51
C ASN A 27 10.36 -3.43 -41.05
N PHE A 28 11.18 -2.90 -40.13
CA PHE A 28 11.05 -3.13 -38.68
C PHE A 28 9.87 -2.36 -38.09
N LEU A 29 9.62 -1.14 -38.56
CA LEU A 29 8.42 -0.35 -38.24
C LEU A 29 7.18 -0.93 -38.90
N ALA A 30 7.25 -1.42 -40.13
CA ALA A 30 6.15 -2.11 -40.80
C ALA A 30 5.88 -3.47 -40.16
N PHE A 31 6.90 -4.20 -39.71
CA PHE A 31 6.77 -5.45 -38.95
C PHE A 31 6.23 -5.19 -37.53
N PHE A 32 6.62 -4.09 -36.87
CA PHE A 32 5.99 -3.66 -35.62
C PHE A 32 4.57 -3.13 -35.83
N LEU A 33 4.27 -2.43 -36.93
CA LEU A 33 2.91 -2.03 -37.26
C LEU A 33 2.09 -3.25 -37.63
N LEU A 34 2.65 -4.24 -38.34
CA LEU A 34 1.99 -5.50 -38.64
C LEU A 34 1.78 -6.30 -37.37
N ILE A 35 2.76 -6.39 -36.46
CA ILE A 35 2.61 -7.01 -35.14
C ILE A 35 1.66 -6.21 -34.25
N SER A 36 1.53 -4.89 -34.37
CA SER A 36 0.58 -4.08 -33.59
C SER A 36 -0.83 -4.14 -34.19
N LEU A 37 -0.94 -4.25 -35.52
CA LEU A 37 -2.19 -4.50 -36.25
C LEU A 37 -2.62 -5.96 -36.10
N VAL A 38 -1.67 -6.90 -35.99
CA VAL A 38 -1.90 -8.32 -35.73
C VAL A 38 -2.12 -8.52 -34.24
N ALA A 39 -1.48 -7.82 -33.31
CA ALA A 39 -1.77 -7.88 -31.87
C ALA A 39 -3.07 -7.14 -31.53
N GLY A 40 -3.37 -6.04 -32.21
CA GLY A 40 -4.66 -5.33 -32.18
C GLY A 40 -5.79 -6.13 -32.83
N ARG A 41 -5.48 -6.92 -33.88
CA ARG A 41 -6.41 -7.90 -34.45
C ARG A 41 -6.49 -9.20 -33.65
N TYR A 42 -5.43 -9.65 -32.99
CA TYR A 42 -5.42 -10.85 -32.14
C TYR A 42 -6.11 -10.59 -30.80
N SER A 43 -6.05 -9.37 -30.27
CA SER A 43 -6.85 -8.95 -29.10
C SER A 43 -8.32 -8.77 -29.44
N THR A 44 -8.68 -8.43 -30.68
CA THR A 44 -10.08 -8.46 -31.16
C THR A 44 -10.54 -9.85 -31.64
N ILE A 45 -9.63 -10.76 -32.00
CA ILE A 45 -9.95 -12.16 -32.35
C ILE A 45 -10.06 -13.05 -31.10
N LEU A 46 -9.34 -12.76 -30.01
CA LEU A 46 -9.51 -13.45 -28.71
C LEU A 46 -10.75 -12.98 -27.93
N ALA A 47 -11.37 -11.88 -28.34
CA ALA A 47 -12.68 -11.47 -27.82
C ALA A 47 -13.85 -12.41 -28.24
N GLN A 48 -13.57 -13.55 -28.88
CA GLN A 48 -14.60 -14.46 -29.41
C GLN A 48 -14.56 -15.91 -28.88
N GLN A 49 -13.55 -16.32 -28.12
CA GLN A 49 -13.58 -17.68 -27.53
C GLN A 49 -14.28 -17.63 -26.16
N PRO A 50 -15.34 -18.43 -25.95
CA PRO A 50 -16.03 -18.47 -24.67
C PRO A 50 -15.11 -19.00 -23.57
N TYR A 51 -15.16 -18.36 -22.40
CA TYR A 51 -14.48 -18.86 -21.20
C TYR A 51 -15.23 -20.09 -20.69
N ARG A 52 -14.57 -21.24 -20.57
CA ARG A 52 -15.23 -22.49 -20.16
C ARG A 52 -15.04 -22.74 -18.67
N ALA A 53 -16.14 -22.97 -17.97
CA ALA A 53 -16.16 -23.34 -16.56
C ALA A 53 -17.22 -24.42 -16.31
N VAL A 54 -17.19 -25.03 -15.12
CA VAL A 54 -18.20 -25.97 -14.65
C VAL A 54 -19.10 -25.28 -13.64
N VAL A 55 -20.41 -25.51 -13.73
CA VAL A 55 -21.36 -25.20 -12.66
C VAL A 55 -21.81 -26.50 -12.00
N TYR A 56 -21.67 -26.59 -10.69
CA TYR A 56 -22.22 -27.68 -9.90
C TYR A 56 -23.58 -27.28 -9.34
N SER A 57 -24.62 -27.99 -9.77
CA SER A 57 -26.03 -27.75 -9.40
C SER A 57 -26.64 -29.05 -8.89
N PRO A 58 -26.42 -29.43 -7.62
CA PRO A 58 -26.80 -30.75 -7.11
C PRO A 58 -28.31 -31.02 -7.24
N THR A 59 -28.68 -32.14 -7.85
CA THR A 59 -30.07 -32.62 -7.94
C THR A 59 -30.32 -33.69 -6.88
N GLY A 60 -31.44 -33.62 -6.16
CA GLY A 60 -31.82 -34.64 -5.15
C GLY A 60 -31.51 -34.30 -3.70
N GLY A 61 -31.13 -33.04 -3.42
CA GLY A 61 -30.82 -32.54 -2.07
C GLY A 61 -29.32 -32.52 -1.79
N LEU A 62 -28.86 -31.49 -1.09
CA LEU A 62 -27.45 -31.31 -0.71
C LEU A 62 -27.21 -31.91 0.68
N THR A 63 -26.41 -32.95 0.79
CA THR A 63 -25.99 -33.45 2.11
C THR A 63 -24.88 -32.56 2.70
N PRO A 64 -24.68 -32.54 4.04
CA PRO A 64 -23.56 -31.83 4.64
C PRO A 64 -22.20 -32.27 4.07
N GLU A 65 -22.03 -33.56 3.79
CA GLU A 65 -20.81 -34.10 3.18
C GLU A 65 -20.61 -33.55 1.76
N ASP A 66 -21.66 -33.50 0.94
CA ASP A 66 -21.58 -32.91 -0.40
C ASP A 66 -21.17 -31.44 -0.35
N LYS A 67 -21.69 -30.67 0.63
CA LYS A 67 -21.30 -29.27 0.86
C LYS A 67 -19.80 -29.16 1.12
N TYR A 68 -19.26 -29.89 2.10
CA TYR A 68 -17.84 -29.83 2.45
C TYR A 68 -16.94 -30.29 1.30
N MET A 69 -17.33 -31.35 0.57
CA MET A 69 -16.61 -31.82 -0.62
C MET A 69 -16.60 -30.77 -1.73
N ALA A 70 -17.75 -30.21 -2.08
CA ALA A 70 -17.89 -29.23 -3.16
C ALA A 70 -17.13 -27.92 -2.86
N VAL A 71 -17.28 -27.38 -1.64
CA VAL A 71 -16.59 -26.16 -1.21
C VAL A 71 -15.07 -26.36 -1.19
N THR A 72 -14.60 -27.51 -0.70
CA THR A 72 -13.17 -27.83 -0.71
C THR A 72 -12.65 -28.00 -2.13
N LEU A 73 -13.40 -28.70 -2.99
CA LEU A 73 -13.00 -28.88 -4.38
C LEU A 73 -12.93 -27.55 -5.11
N ALA A 74 -13.93 -26.66 -4.94
CA ALA A 74 -13.94 -25.33 -5.54
C ALA A 74 -12.69 -24.53 -5.16
N GLY A 75 -12.33 -24.48 -3.88
CA GLY A 75 -11.11 -23.80 -3.45
C GLY A 75 -9.83 -24.41 -4.04
N ILE A 76 -9.75 -25.74 -4.19
CA ILE A 76 -8.61 -26.42 -4.81
C ILE A 76 -8.50 -26.06 -6.30
N VAL A 77 -9.58 -26.20 -7.06
CA VAL A 77 -9.55 -26.06 -8.53
C VAL A 77 -9.62 -24.62 -9.00
N ASN A 78 -10.05 -23.69 -8.14
CA ASN A 78 -10.06 -22.26 -8.43
C ASN A 78 -8.80 -21.54 -7.95
N ARG A 79 -7.75 -22.26 -7.52
CA ARG A 79 -6.57 -21.64 -6.87
C ARG A 79 -5.79 -20.67 -7.76
N ASP A 80 -5.74 -20.94 -9.05
CA ASP A 80 -4.99 -20.18 -10.06
C ASP A 80 -5.87 -19.55 -11.15
N THR A 81 -7.07 -20.09 -11.40
CA THR A 81 -8.06 -19.54 -12.34
C THR A 81 -9.44 -20.11 -12.03
N ALA A 82 -10.50 -19.37 -12.37
CA ALA A 82 -11.89 -19.77 -12.14
C ALA A 82 -12.29 -21.01 -12.98
N ARG A 83 -12.61 -22.13 -12.34
CA ARG A 83 -12.99 -23.40 -13.01
C ARG A 83 -14.31 -23.99 -12.54
N LEU A 84 -14.63 -23.85 -11.26
CA LEU A 84 -15.82 -24.45 -10.64
C LEU A 84 -16.65 -23.39 -9.93
N TYR A 85 -17.88 -23.21 -10.41
CA TYR A 85 -18.91 -22.40 -9.79
C TYR A 85 -19.93 -23.31 -9.09
N LEU A 86 -20.35 -22.95 -7.89
CA LEU A 86 -21.25 -23.73 -7.05
C LEU A 86 -22.62 -23.04 -7.01
N ARG A 87 -23.68 -23.68 -7.49
CA ARG A 87 -25.04 -23.11 -7.42
C ARG A 87 -25.76 -23.67 -6.19
N ASN A 88 -26.14 -22.80 -5.25
CA ASN A 88 -26.92 -23.13 -4.05
C ASN A 88 -26.28 -24.20 -3.14
N VAL A 89 -24.95 -24.31 -3.17
CA VAL A 89 -24.19 -25.22 -2.29
C VAL A 89 -23.88 -24.56 -0.95
N TYR A 90 -23.69 -23.25 -0.96
CA TYR A 90 -23.50 -22.44 0.23
C TYR A 90 -24.67 -21.47 0.33
N GLU A 91 -25.34 -21.43 1.48
CA GLU A 91 -26.52 -20.60 1.67
C GLU A 91 -26.14 -19.12 1.65
N ASN A 92 -26.69 -18.35 0.69
CA ASN A 92 -26.73 -16.90 0.80
C ASN A 92 -28.08 -16.43 1.34
N TRP A 93 -28.17 -16.35 2.66
CA TRP A 93 -29.37 -15.95 3.40
C TRP A 93 -29.79 -14.50 3.15
N SER A 94 -28.88 -13.64 2.68
CA SER A 94 -29.21 -12.24 2.40
C SER A 94 -29.99 -12.10 1.09
N TYR A 95 -29.70 -12.91 0.08
CA TYR A 95 -30.43 -12.97 -1.18
C TYR A 95 -30.21 -14.35 -1.82
N ASN A 96 -31.27 -15.16 -1.79
CA ASN A 96 -31.22 -16.57 -2.15
C ASN A 96 -31.00 -16.84 -3.65
N GLN A 97 -31.11 -15.84 -4.52
CA GLN A 97 -30.83 -15.99 -5.96
C GLN A 97 -29.43 -15.50 -6.35
N THR A 98 -28.54 -15.25 -5.38
CA THR A 98 -27.24 -14.63 -5.65
C THR A 98 -26.40 -15.46 -6.62
N ASP A 99 -26.40 -16.79 -6.46
CA ASP A 99 -25.57 -17.66 -7.31
C ASP A 99 -26.09 -17.65 -8.76
N GLU A 100 -27.40 -17.78 -8.95
CA GLU A 100 -28.02 -17.76 -10.28
C GLU A 100 -27.82 -16.42 -10.99
N GLN A 101 -27.91 -15.31 -10.25
CA GLN A 101 -27.71 -13.97 -10.81
C GLN A 101 -26.26 -13.75 -11.24
N PHE A 102 -25.27 -14.15 -10.43
CA PHE A 102 -23.87 -14.06 -10.86
C PHE A 102 -23.56 -15.00 -12.00
N GLU A 103 -24.07 -16.23 -11.98
CA GLU A 103 -23.90 -17.15 -13.10
C GLU A 103 -24.44 -16.54 -14.41
N LEU A 104 -25.61 -15.91 -14.36
CA LEU A 104 -26.17 -15.18 -15.50
C LEU A 104 -25.26 -14.03 -15.94
N LEU A 105 -24.70 -13.26 -15.00
CA LEU A 105 -23.75 -12.18 -15.32
C LEU A 105 -22.44 -12.72 -15.92
N TYR A 106 -21.92 -13.84 -15.44
CA TYR A 106 -20.76 -14.49 -16.04
C TYR A 106 -21.06 -14.97 -17.46
N LYS A 107 -22.24 -15.53 -17.72
CA LYS A 107 -22.68 -15.90 -19.07
C LYS A 107 -22.79 -14.69 -19.99
N THR A 108 -23.47 -13.64 -19.54
CA THR A 108 -23.86 -12.49 -20.38
C THR A 108 -22.77 -11.43 -20.52
N ARG A 109 -21.97 -11.20 -19.49
CA ARG A 109 -20.90 -10.18 -19.46
C ARG A 109 -19.50 -10.77 -19.43
N GLY A 110 -19.33 -11.93 -18.77
CA GLY A 110 -18.05 -12.63 -18.70
C GLY A 110 -17.76 -13.55 -19.89
N ASN A 111 -18.72 -13.70 -20.83
CA ASN A 111 -18.65 -14.64 -21.94
C ASN A 111 -18.34 -16.09 -21.48
N VAL A 112 -18.91 -16.49 -20.33
CA VAL A 112 -18.71 -17.82 -19.75
C VAL A 112 -19.70 -18.82 -20.31
N VAL A 113 -19.20 -19.97 -20.74
CA VAL A 113 -20.00 -21.15 -21.06
C VAL A 113 -19.81 -22.17 -19.95
N PHE A 114 -20.89 -22.44 -19.22
CA PHE A 114 -20.90 -23.40 -18.13
C PHE A 114 -21.28 -24.80 -18.63
N GLU A 115 -20.46 -25.79 -18.26
CA GLU A 115 -20.82 -27.21 -18.26
C GLU A 115 -21.51 -27.52 -16.93
N GLU A 116 -22.75 -28.00 -16.96
CA GLU A 116 -23.52 -28.28 -15.75
C GLU A 116 -23.33 -29.73 -15.28
N ILE A 117 -23.01 -29.90 -13.99
CA ILE A 117 -22.83 -31.19 -13.32
C ILE A 117 -23.75 -31.25 -12.11
N ASN A 118 -24.42 -32.39 -11.92
CA ASN A 118 -25.51 -32.51 -10.94
C ASN A 118 -25.23 -33.52 -9.81
N THR A 119 -24.15 -34.30 -9.90
CA THR A 119 -23.77 -35.29 -8.87
C THR A 119 -22.34 -35.10 -8.39
N MET A 120 -22.08 -35.40 -7.12
CA MET A 120 -20.73 -35.34 -6.55
C MET A 120 -19.76 -36.30 -7.25
N ALA A 121 -20.23 -37.48 -7.69
CA ALA A 121 -19.40 -38.45 -8.39
C ALA A 121 -18.90 -37.93 -9.76
N GLU A 122 -19.79 -37.31 -10.54
CA GLU A 122 -19.42 -36.66 -11.80
C GLU A 122 -18.46 -35.49 -11.55
N LEU A 123 -18.70 -34.69 -10.51
CA LEU A 123 -17.87 -33.56 -10.16
C LEU A 123 -16.44 -33.99 -9.79
N VAL A 124 -16.30 -35.02 -8.96
CA VAL A 124 -15.02 -35.62 -8.59
C VAL A 124 -14.32 -36.20 -9.82
N ASN A 125 -15.05 -36.87 -10.72
CA ASN A 125 -14.48 -37.39 -11.95
C ASN A 125 -13.98 -36.28 -12.87
N ARG A 126 -14.74 -35.18 -13.00
CA ARG A 126 -14.39 -34.03 -13.85
C ARG A 126 -13.09 -33.36 -13.42
N PHE A 127 -12.85 -33.28 -12.11
CA PHE A 127 -11.69 -32.62 -11.52
C PHE A 127 -10.67 -33.58 -10.91
N ARG A 128 -10.74 -34.89 -11.24
CA ARG A 128 -9.83 -35.92 -10.74
C ARG A 128 -8.33 -35.56 -10.82
N PRO A 129 -7.82 -34.88 -11.88
CA PRO A 129 -6.41 -34.46 -11.93
C PRO A 129 -5.96 -33.50 -10.82
N PHE A 130 -6.90 -32.82 -10.14
CA PHE A 130 -6.62 -31.91 -9.04
C PHE A 130 -6.75 -32.55 -7.66
N ILE A 131 -7.19 -33.81 -7.59
CA ILE A 131 -7.54 -34.51 -6.34
C ILE A 131 -6.49 -35.58 -6.03
N ASN A 132 -5.78 -35.42 -4.92
CA ASN A 132 -4.72 -36.32 -4.45
C ASN A 132 -5.21 -37.43 -3.51
N GLY A 133 -6.52 -37.57 -3.33
CA GLY A 133 -7.16 -38.52 -2.42
C GLY A 133 -8.18 -37.87 -1.49
N ALA A 134 -8.41 -38.51 -0.34
CA ALA A 134 -9.37 -38.06 0.67
C ALA A 134 -8.74 -37.88 2.05
N ILE A 135 -9.33 -36.97 2.83
CA ILE A 135 -9.16 -36.86 4.28
C ILE A 135 -10.43 -37.37 4.93
N THR A 136 -10.34 -38.42 5.75
CA THR A 136 -11.54 -39.03 6.33
C THR A 136 -11.91 -38.46 7.68
N TYR A 137 -13.22 -38.42 7.97
CA TYR A 137 -13.78 -37.95 9.23
C TYR A 137 -15.04 -38.74 9.63
N ASP A 138 -15.46 -38.63 10.90
CA ASP A 138 -16.72 -39.16 11.41
C ASP A 138 -17.81 -38.07 11.36
N GLY A 139 -18.79 -38.27 10.47
CA GLY A 139 -19.90 -37.33 10.24
C GLY A 139 -20.90 -37.20 11.40
N SER A 140 -20.74 -37.94 12.49
CA SER A 140 -21.54 -37.76 13.71
C SER A 140 -20.96 -36.73 14.68
N LYS A 141 -19.72 -36.29 14.48
CA LYS A 141 -18.98 -35.45 15.42
C LYS A 141 -19.37 -33.98 15.26
N THR A 142 -20.31 -33.53 16.11
CA THR A 142 -20.83 -32.16 16.09
C THR A 142 -20.52 -31.37 17.36
N ILE A 143 -20.33 -30.06 17.22
CA ILE A 143 -20.30 -29.08 18.32
C ILE A 143 -21.37 -28.01 18.10
N ALA A 144 -21.71 -27.28 19.17
CA ALA A 144 -22.54 -26.09 19.07
C ALA A 144 -21.68 -24.84 19.12
N ASN A 145 -21.89 -23.92 18.19
CA ASN A 145 -21.42 -22.56 18.37
C ASN A 145 -22.46 -21.72 19.12
N HIS A 146 -23.73 -21.87 18.75
CA HIS A 146 -24.89 -21.10 19.21
C HIS A 146 -26.05 -22.07 19.48
N SER A 147 -27.14 -21.63 20.11
CA SER A 147 -28.27 -22.52 20.44
C SER A 147 -28.88 -23.23 19.22
N LYS A 148 -28.80 -22.61 18.03
CA LYS A 148 -29.41 -23.09 16.78
C LYS A 148 -28.46 -23.75 15.78
N ASP A 149 -27.15 -23.69 16.02
CA ASP A 149 -26.14 -24.10 15.04
C ASP A 149 -25.40 -25.37 15.47
N ARG A 150 -25.19 -26.29 14.52
CA ARG A 150 -24.40 -27.51 14.71
C ARG A 150 -23.32 -27.60 13.64
N VAL A 151 -22.07 -27.73 14.08
CA VAL A 151 -20.89 -27.76 13.20
C VAL A 151 -20.25 -29.14 13.23
N LEU A 152 -19.94 -29.69 12.06
CA LEU A 152 -19.18 -30.93 11.91
C LEU A 152 -17.67 -30.66 12.04
N TRP A 153 -17.18 -30.56 13.27
CA TRP A 153 -15.82 -30.08 13.54
C TRP A 153 -14.70 -30.94 12.94
N GLN A 154 -14.91 -32.26 12.81
CA GLN A 154 -13.94 -33.11 12.09
C GLN A 154 -13.98 -32.85 10.58
N ALA A 155 -15.15 -32.57 10.00
CA ALA A 155 -15.30 -32.27 8.58
C ALA A 155 -14.66 -30.92 8.22
N GLU A 156 -14.84 -29.90 9.07
CA GLU A 156 -14.17 -28.59 8.95
C GLU A 156 -12.65 -28.75 8.91
N TYR A 157 -12.10 -29.46 9.91
CA TYR A 157 -10.66 -29.70 9.97
C TYR A 157 -10.16 -30.53 8.78
N ALA A 158 -10.93 -31.54 8.37
CA ALA A 158 -10.63 -32.34 7.17
C ALA A 158 -10.62 -31.48 5.89
N GLY A 159 -11.53 -30.51 5.77
CA GLY A 159 -11.57 -29.57 4.65
C GLY A 159 -10.40 -28.59 4.65
N MET A 160 -10.02 -28.05 5.81
CA MET A 160 -8.81 -27.23 5.95
C MET A 160 -7.56 -28.03 5.52
N LEU A 161 -7.39 -29.24 6.04
CA LEU A 161 -6.27 -30.11 5.69
C LEU A 161 -6.33 -30.56 4.21
N GLY A 162 -7.53 -30.75 3.69
CA GLY A 162 -7.82 -30.99 2.28
C GLY A 162 -7.32 -29.87 1.38
N GLY A 163 -7.52 -28.61 1.79
CA GLY A 163 -6.99 -27.44 1.10
C GLY A 163 -5.46 -27.39 1.08
N LEU A 164 -4.80 -27.80 2.15
CA LEU A 164 -3.34 -27.86 2.24
C LEU A 164 -2.74 -28.99 1.39
N THR A 165 -3.48 -30.09 1.20
CA THR A 165 -2.95 -31.34 0.61
C THR A 165 -3.61 -31.74 -0.72
N ASN A 166 -4.52 -30.91 -1.24
CA ASN A 166 -5.38 -31.16 -2.39
C ASN A 166 -6.19 -32.46 -2.27
N ARG A 167 -6.85 -32.66 -1.13
CA ARG A 167 -7.65 -33.86 -0.83
C ARG A 167 -9.07 -33.46 -0.44
N LEU A 168 -10.03 -34.34 -0.68
CA LEU A 168 -11.43 -34.05 -0.36
C LEU A 168 -11.81 -34.58 1.03
N PRO A 169 -12.54 -33.80 1.85
CA PRO A 169 -13.07 -34.26 3.12
C PRO A 169 -14.30 -35.15 2.87
N CYS A 170 -14.27 -36.41 3.28
CA CYS A 170 -15.45 -37.27 3.20
C CYS A 170 -15.38 -38.43 4.20
N SER A 171 -16.49 -39.15 4.40
CA SER A 171 -16.50 -40.38 5.17
C SER A 171 -15.61 -41.46 4.54
N PRO A 172 -15.13 -42.45 5.32
CA PRO A 172 -14.42 -43.60 4.76
C PRO A 172 -15.22 -44.35 3.67
N ALA A 173 -16.55 -44.46 3.85
CA ALA A 173 -17.43 -45.12 2.89
C ALA A 173 -17.47 -44.37 1.54
N THR A 174 -17.62 -43.05 1.60
CA THR A 174 -17.61 -42.18 0.41
C THR A 174 -16.27 -42.18 -0.29
N ALA A 175 -15.15 -42.17 0.46
CA ALA A 175 -13.81 -42.30 -0.12
C ALA A 175 -13.67 -43.60 -0.92
N THR A 176 -14.13 -44.72 -0.38
CA THR A 176 -14.16 -46.01 -1.09
C THR A 176 -15.07 -45.97 -2.32
N ALA A 177 -16.29 -45.44 -2.19
CA ALA A 177 -17.25 -45.37 -3.29
C ALA A 177 -16.75 -44.54 -4.49
N LEU A 178 -15.98 -43.47 -4.23
CA LEU A 178 -15.44 -42.57 -5.26
C LEU A 178 -14.03 -42.95 -5.73
N GLY A 179 -13.44 -44.01 -5.17
CA GLY A 179 -12.08 -44.45 -5.48
C GLY A 179 -11.01 -43.43 -5.10
N LEU A 180 -11.17 -42.78 -3.94
CA LEU A 180 -10.22 -41.81 -3.38
C LEU A 180 -9.29 -42.51 -2.38
N SER A 181 -7.98 -42.37 -2.57
CA SER A 181 -7.00 -42.95 -1.65
C SER A 181 -6.99 -42.22 -0.31
N VAL A 182 -6.93 -42.98 0.79
CA VAL A 182 -6.82 -42.44 2.16
C VAL A 182 -5.44 -42.79 2.70
N THR A 183 -4.59 -41.78 2.89
CA THR A 183 -3.22 -41.96 3.38
C THR A 183 -3.16 -41.59 4.86
N THR A 184 -2.66 -42.50 5.70
CA THR A 184 -2.47 -42.18 7.12
C THR A 184 -1.37 -41.13 7.30
N ASN A 185 -0.19 -41.30 6.73
CA ASN A 185 0.92 -40.34 6.92
C ASN A 185 0.95 -39.29 5.81
N LEU A 186 0.30 -38.15 6.01
CA LEU A 186 0.27 -37.03 5.08
C LEU A 186 1.33 -36.00 5.40
N GLN A 187 2.16 -35.66 4.41
CA GLN A 187 3.02 -34.49 4.50
C GLN A 187 2.22 -33.22 4.22
N VAL A 188 2.26 -32.30 5.17
CA VAL A 188 1.79 -30.92 5.03
C VAL A 188 3.01 -30.04 4.88
N VAL A 189 3.15 -29.43 3.70
CA VAL A 189 4.26 -28.55 3.35
C VAL A 189 3.84 -27.10 3.53
N ASP A 190 4.76 -26.26 3.98
CA ASP A 190 4.57 -24.81 3.89
C ASP A 190 4.95 -24.33 2.48
N VAL A 191 4.03 -23.59 1.85
CA VAL A 191 4.19 -23.02 0.51
C VAL A 191 4.41 -21.51 0.54
N TYR A 192 4.51 -20.91 1.73
CA TYR A 192 4.63 -19.47 1.95
C TYR A 192 6.00 -19.09 2.53
N ASP A 193 6.31 -19.53 3.75
CA ASP A 193 7.47 -19.06 4.51
C ASP A 193 8.60 -20.08 4.60
N GLY A 194 8.39 -21.30 4.09
CA GLY A 194 9.38 -22.39 4.08
C GLY A 194 9.53 -23.12 5.43
N ASP A 195 8.54 -23.03 6.32
CA ASP A 195 8.51 -23.82 7.56
C ASP A 195 8.55 -25.33 7.25
N SER A 196 9.35 -26.10 8.01
CA SER A 196 9.61 -27.52 7.72
C SER A 196 8.32 -28.34 7.54
N PRO A 197 8.24 -29.31 6.62
CA PRO A 197 7.04 -30.13 6.50
C PRO A 197 6.69 -30.88 7.80
N VAL A 198 5.40 -31.09 8.05
CA VAL A 198 4.92 -31.92 9.17
C VAL A 198 4.14 -33.11 8.64
N VAL A 199 4.24 -34.25 9.34
CA VAL A 199 3.45 -35.44 9.02
C VAL A 199 2.24 -35.50 9.94
N VAL A 200 1.06 -35.64 9.35
CA VAL A 200 -0.22 -35.71 10.08
C VAL A 200 -1.08 -36.86 9.59
N SER A 201 -2.03 -37.29 10.41
CA SER A 201 -3.00 -38.32 10.02
C SER A 201 -3.96 -37.79 8.94
N GLY A 202 -4.11 -38.48 7.81
CA GLY A 202 -5.23 -38.28 6.88
C GLY A 202 -6.54 -38.92 7.33
N ARG A 203 -6.53 -39.61 8.47
CA ARG A 203 -7.70 -40.17 9.14
C ARG A 203 -7.97 -39.38 10.40
N ILE A 204 -8.92 -38.45 10.35
CA ILE A 204 -9.28 -37.59 11.49
C ILE A 204 -10.12 -38.37 12.50
N GLU A 205 -10.89 -39.35 12.01
CA GLU A 205 -11.87 -40.13 12.77
C GLU A 205 -11.26 -41.14 13.75
N THR A 206 -9.96 -41.43 13.66
CA THR A 206 -9.32 -42.47 14.47
C THR A 206 -7.84 -42.21 14.71
N GLY A 207 -7.26 -42.83 15.76
CA GLY A 207 -5.81 -42.85 15.99
C GLY A 207 -5.17 -41.53 16.45
N ASN A 208 -5.98 -40.55 16.86
CA ASN A 208 -5.51 -39.23 17.33
C ASN A 208 -6.01 -38.94 18.75
N ALA A 209 -5.32 -38.04 19.46
CA ALA A 209 -5.63 -37.69 20.85
C ALA A 209 -7.06 -37.11 21.05
N TRP A 210 -7.61 -36.47 20.02
CA TRP A 210 -8.98 -35.91 20.01
C TRP A 210 -10.08 -36.94 19.70
N ASN A 211 -9.77 -38.23 19.64
CA ASN A 211 -10.75 -39.30 19.49
C ASN A 211 -11.02 -40.02 20.83
N ASN A 212 -11.00 -39.27 21.93
CA ASN A 212 -11.27 -39.82 23.26
C ASN A 212 -12.78 -39.99 23.46
N ALA A 213 -13.24 -41.25 23.48
CA ALA A 213 -14.65 -41.60 23.66
C ALA A 213 -15.23 -41.17 25.03
N SER A 214 -14.39 -40.94 26.03
CA SER A 214 -14.80 -40.46 27.36
C SER A 214 -14.84 -38.93 27.46
N ALA A 215 -14.37 -38.21 26.44
CA ALA A 215 -14.38 -36.75 26.40
C ALA A 215 -15.59 -36.21 25.61
N THR A 216 -16.03 -35.00 25.94
CA THR A 216 -17.07 -34.30 25.16
C THR A 216 -16.53 -33.89 23.79
N ASN A 217 -17.42 -33.63 22.83
CA ASN A 217 -17.01 -33.13 21.51
C ASN A 217 -16.28 -31.79 21.60
N ASP A 218 -16.67 -30.91 22.52
CA ASP A 218 -15.96 -29.64 22.77
C ASP A 218 -14.53 -29.88 23.27
N ALA A 219 -14.32 -30.77 24.25
CA ALA A 219 -12.98 -31.07 24.77
C ALA A 219 -12.09 -31.75 23.72
N ASN A 220 -12.66 -32.63 22.91
CA ASN A 220 -11.96 -33.25 21.78
C ASN A 220 -11.58 -32.22 20.71
N TYR A 221 -12.48 -31.29 20.37
CA TYR A 221 -12.20 -30.25 19.40
C TYR A 221 -11.17 -29.22 19.92
N GLU A 222 -11.25 -28.83 21.19
CA GLU A 222 -10.23 -28.02 21.86
C GLU A 222 -8.85 -28.69 21.76
N THR A 223 -8.78 -30.00 22.02
CA THR A 223 -7.55 -30.79 21.91
C THR A 223 -6.99 -30.74 20.48
N LEU A 224 -7.85 -30.93 19.47
CA LEU A 224 -7.47 -30.85 18.06
C LEU A 224 -6.95 -29.46 17.70
N LEU A 225 -7.70 -28.39 18.03
CA LEU A 225 -7.31 -27.03 17.66
C LEU A 225 -6.06 -26.56 18.40
N THR A 226 -5.89 -26.93 19.67
CA THR A 226 -4.68 -26.61 20.43
C THR A 226 -3.44 -27.21 19.78
N TRP A 227 -3.53 -28.47 19.34
CA TRP A 227 -2.47 -29.10 18.57
C TRP A 227 -2.29 -28.44 17.20
N ALA A 228 -3.38 -28.15 16.49
CA ALA A 228 -3.34 -27.57 15.15
C ALA A 228 -2.73 -26.16 15.13
N VAL A 229 -3.02 -25.31 16.12
CA VAL A 229 -2.39 -23.98 16.26
C VAL A 229 -0.87 -24.10 16.44
N LYS A 230 -0.38 -25.14 17.11
CA LYS A 230 1.06 -25.37 17.31
C LYS A 230 1.73 -25.98 16.09
N THR A 231 1.06 -26.91 15.41
CA THR A 231 1.68 -27.79 14.41
C THR A 231 1.33 -27.40 12.96
N ILE A 232 0.08 -27.01 12.72
CA ILE A 232 -0.47 -26.81 11.38
C ILE A 232 -0.53 -25.34 10.97
N LEU A 233 -0.89 -24.43 11.89
CA LEU A 233 -0.93 -22.99 11.61
C LEU A 233 0.35 -22.47 10.92
N PRO A 234 1.58 -22.91 11.29
CA PRO A 234 2.77 -22.44 10.60
C PRO A 234 2.94 -22.92 9.16
N ARG A 235 2.12 -23.86 8.66
CA ARG A 235 2.12 -24.34 7.27
C ARG A 235 0.96 -23.73 6.46
N CYS A 236 0.21 -22.83 7.09
CA CYS A 236 -0.91 -22.13 6.49
C CYS A 236 -0.48 -20.73 6.04
N ASN A 237 -1.38 -20.03 5.36
CA ASN A 237 -1.14 -18.66 4.91
C ASN A 237 -0.83 -17.72 6.10
N PRO A 238 0.36 -17.07 6.13
CA PRO A 238 0.74 -16.22 7.24
C PRO A 238 0.02 -14.86 7.23
N LYS A 239 -0.65 -14.49 6.13
CA LYS A 239 -1.35 -13.20 5.96
C LYS A 239 -2.87 -13.32 6.01
N ARG A 240 -3.42 -14.53 6.03
CA ARG A 240 -4.87 -14.77 5.93
C ARG A 240 -5.33 -15.87 6.89
N PHE A 241 -6.36 -15.58 7.65
CA PHE A 241 -6.98 -16.50 8.59
C PHE A 241 -8.50 -16.53 8.37
N TYR A 242 -9.12 -17.69 8.61
CA TYR A 242 -10.55 -17.86 8.47
C TYR A 242 -11.19 -18.34 9.78
N CYS A 243 -12.27 -17.71 10.21
CA CYS A 243 -13.09 -18.14 11.33
C CYS A 243 -14.51 -18.49 10.89
N ARG A 244 -15.21 -19.40 11.59
CA ARG A 244 -16.56 -19.93 11.24
C ARG A 244 -16.53 -21.06 10.19
N GLU A 245 -17.65 -21.29 9.51
CA GLU A 245 -17.88 -22.38 8.54
C GLU A 245 -16.97 -22.26 7.32
N LEU A 246 -16.28 -23.36 6.96
CA LEU A 246 -15.39 -23.46 5.81
C LEU A 246 -16.03 -22.87 4.53
N CYS A 247 -15.29 -21.96 3.90
CA CYS A 247 -15.59 -21.42 2.59
C CYS A 247 -14.49 -21.76 1.58
N ASP A 248 -14.83 -21.69 0.30
CA ASP A 248 -13.96 -22.03 -0.82
C ASP A 248 -12.74 -21.11 -0.89
N ILE A 249 -12.88 -19.83 -0.53
CA ILE A 249 -11.76 -18.88 -0.43
C ILE A 249 -10.73 -19.28 0.65
N ALA A 250 -11.16 -19.86 1.77
CA ALA A 250 -10.25 -20.32 2.83
C ALA A 250 -9.34 -21.45 2.30
N VAL A 251 -9.94 -22.36 1.53
CA VAL A 251 -9.25 -23.47 0.88
C VAL A 251 -8.33 -22.98 -0.24
N GLN A 252 -8.82 -22.05 -1.07
CA GLN A 252 -8.06 -21.43 -2.15
C GLN A 252 -6.74 -20.84 -1.65
N HIS A 253 -6.81 -20.04 -0.59
CA HIS A 253 -5.66 -19.39 0.00
C HIS A 253 -4.95 -20.21 1.06
N ARG A 254 -5.32 -21.49 1.30
CA ARG A 254 -4.65 -22.34 2.31
C ARG A 254 -4.62 -21.67 3.69
N MET A 255 -5.73 -21.06 4.08
CA MET A 255 -5.85 -20.36 5.36
C MET A 255 -5.92 -21.37 6.51
N PHE A 256 -5.34 -21.01 7.65
CA PHE A 256 -5.70 -21.70 8.89
C PHE A 256 -7.14 -21.34 9.21
N GLN A 257 -7.97 -22.34 9.51
CA GLN A 257 -9.40 -22.19 9.68
C GLN A 257 -9.85 -22.74 11.03
N THR A 258 -10.65 -21.98 11.77
CA THR A 258 -11.31 -22.47 12.98
C THR A 258 -12.79 -22.13 12.96
N ASN A 259 -13.65 -23.14 13.16
CA ASN A 259 -15.07 -22.88 13.35
C ASN A 259 -15.39 -22.71 14.84
N VAL A 260 -15.03 -21.55 15.38
CA VAL A 260 -15.31 -21.15 16.77
C VAL A 260 -16.06 -19.80 16.78
N ALA A 261 -17.15 -19.73 17.53
CA ALA A 261 -17.89 -18.50 17.75
C ALA A 261 -18.34 -18.37 19.23
N GLY A 262 -18.76 -17.16 19.60
CA GLY A 262 -19.18 -16.79 20.96
C GLY A 262 -20.64 -17.11 21.28
N PRO A 263 -21.16 -16.59 22.40
CA PRO A 263 -22.54 -16.81 22.88
C PRO A 263 -23.61 -16.20 21.96
N ASP A 264 -24.88 -16.49 22.27
CA ASP A 264 -26.07 -15.95 21.59
C ASP A 264 -26.39 -14.47 21.92
N ASP A 265 -25.50 -13.78 22.63
CA ASP A 265 -25.69 -12.38 23.04
C ASP A 265 -24.42 -11.56 22.77
N LEU A 266 -24.48 -10.26 23.08
CA LEU A 266 -23.34 -9.34 22.94
C LEU A 266 -22.35 -9.41 24.12
N ASP A 267 -22.53 -10.35 25.05
CA ASP A 267 -21.72 -10.40 26.27
C ASP A 267 -20.40 -11.14 26.05
N PHE A 268 -19.35 -10.33 25.93
CA PHE A 268 -17.97 -10.79 25.80
C PHE A 268 -17.50 -11.76 26.90
N ASN A 269 -18.08 -11.68 28.10
CA ASN A 269 -17.67 -12.51 29.24
C ASN A 269 -18.18 -13.95 29.11
N GLN A 270 -19.19 -14.20 28.27
CA GLN A 270 -19.71 -15.54 28.02
C GLN A 270 -18.96 -16.28 26.89
N PHE A 271 -17.94 -15.65 26.29
CA PHE A 271 -17.08 -16.30 25.31
C PHE A 271 -16.24 -17.40 25.99
N ALA A 272 -16.40 -18.66 25.55
CA ALA A 272 -15.74 -19.80 26.16
C ALA A 272 -14.20 -19.58 26.24
N PRO A 273 -13.56 -19.74 27.42
CA PRO A 273 -12.14 -19.41 27.60
C PRO A 273 -11.20 -20.14 26.64
N TRP A 274 -11.48 -21.39 26.30
CA TRP A 274 -10.66 -22.17 25.36
C TRP A 274 -10.76 -21.64 23.93
N LYS A 275 -11.97 -21.27 23.45
CA LYS A 275 -12.18 -20.67 22.13
C LYS A 275 -11.39 -19.36 22.02
N ALA A 276 -11.45 -18.52 23.06
CA ALA A 276 -10.71 -17.26 23.10
C ALA A 276 -9.20 -17.51 23.04
N THR A 277 -8.72 -18.54 23.74
CA THR A 277 -7.29 -18.89 23.77
C THR A 277 -6.80 -19.38 22.41
N ILE A 278 -7.61 -20.17 21.67
CA ILE A 278 -7.28 -20.57 20.29
C ILE A 278 -7.16 -19.35 19.37
N LEU A 279 -8.14 -18.45 19.40
CA LEU A 279 -8.11 -17.23 18.58
C LEU A 279 -6.94 -16.32 18.95
N GLU A 280 -6.71 -16.08 20.25
CA GLU A 280 -5.62 -15.22 20.73
C GLU A 280 -4.25 -15.76 20.30
N ASN A 281 -3.99 -17.07 20.46
CA ASN A 281 -2.73 -17.67 20.06
C ASN A 281 -2.53 -17.61 18.54
N THR A 282 -3.60 -17.79 17.78
CA THR A 282 -3.59 -17.65 16.32
C THR A 282 -3.26 -16.21 15.91
N PHE A 283 -3.93 -15.22 16.49
CA PHE A 283 -3.70 -13.80 16.19
C PHE A 283 -2.32 -13.32 16.64
N LYS A 284 -1.81 -13.80 17.79
CA LYS A 284 -0.43 -13.52 18.22
C LYS A 284 0.58 -14.04 17.21
N TYR A 285 0.42 -15.28 16.74
CA TYR A 285 1.30 -15.85 15.72
C TYR A 285 1.27 -15.03 14.41
N LEU A 286 0.07 -14.72 13.90
CA LEU A 286 -0.09 -13.95 12.67
C LEU A 286 0.41 -12.51 12.82
N HIS A 287 0.20 -11.88 13.98
CA HIS A 287 0.75 -10.57 14.28
C HIS A 287 2.28 -10.60 14.27
N THR A 288 2.93 -11.60 14.89
CA THR A 288 4.39 -11.74 14.84
C THR A 288 4.90 -11.89 13.40
N LYS A 289 4.21 -12.66 12.55
CA LYS A 289 4.57 -12.80 11.13
C LYS A 289 4.32 -11.52 10.31
N ASN A 290 3.47 -10.62 10.78
CA ASN A 290 3.08 -9.39 10.09
C ASN A 290 3.27 -8.13 10.96
N PHE A 291 4.33 -8.08 11.76
CA PHE A 291 4.50 -7.05 12.79
C PHE A 291 4.41 -5.62 12.24
N ASN A 292 5.06 -5.33 11.11
CA ASN A 292 4.98 -4.03 10.42
C ASN A 292 3.92 -4.00 9.29
N GLY A 293 3.07 -5.01 9.23
CA GLY A 293 2.11 -5.24 8.16
C GLY A 293 0.69 -5.36 8.68
N LEU A 294 -0.15 -5.97 7.84
CA LEU A 294 -1.52 -6.35 8.16
C LEU A 294 -1.72 -7.81 7.82
N PHE A 295 -2.60 -8.48 8.56
CA PHE A 295 -3.20 -9.74 8.12
C PHE A 295 -4.72 -9.61 8.04
N ARG A 296 -5.34 -10.46 7.22
CA ARG A 296 -6.79 -10.44 6.98
C ARG A 296 -7.44 -11.61 7.70
N VAL A 297 -8.51 -11.31 8.43
CA VAL A 297 -9.39 -12.30 9.05
C VAL A 297 -10.68 -12.33 8.25
N TYR A 298 -11.08 -13.51 7.79
CA TYR A 298 -12.33 -13.73 7.05
C TYR A 298 -13.29 -14.56 7.89
N GLY A 299 -14.59 -14.39 7.65
CA GLY A 299 -15.60 -15.27 8.22
C GLY A 299 -16.70 -14.53 8.97
N TRP A 300 -17.18 -15.12 10.07
CA TRP A 300 -18.21 -14.49 10.91
C TRP A 300 -17.97 -14.78 12.38
N LEU A 301 -18.03 -13.76 13.22
CA LEU A 301 -17.80 -13.88 14.66
C LEU A 301 -18.84 -13.09 15.44
N TRP A 302 -19.25 -13.68 16.55
CA TRP A 302 -20.12 -13.07 17.54
C TRP A 302 -19.50 -13.26 18.93
N PRO A 303 -19.61 -12.30 19.87
CA PRO A 303 -20.26 -10.99 19.78
C PRO A 303 -19.49 -9.99 18.89
N GLU A 304 -20.21 -9.09 18.20
CA GLU A 304 -19.65 -8.13 17.22
C GLU A 304 -18.50 -7.23 17.73
N PRO A 305 -18.43 -6.84 19.03
CA PRO A 305 -17.28 -6.09 19.55
C PRO A 305 -15.92 -6.81 19.41
N ILE A 306 -15.90 -8.11 19.05
CA ILE A 306 -14.68 -8.88 18.80
C ILE A 306 -13.83 -8.32 17.69
N VAL A 307 -14.44 -7.58 16.77
CA VAL A 307 -13.73 -6.88 15.71
C VAL A 307 -12.77 -5.82 16.29
N GLN A 308 -13.08 -5.22 17.45
CA GLN A 308 -12.13 -4.33 18.14
C GLN A 308 -10.92 -5.10 18.67
N TRP A 309 -11.15 -6.27 19.29
CA TRP A 309 -10.07 -7.14 19.77
C TRP A 309 -9.17 -7.61 18.63
N ILE A 310 -9.76 -8.05 17.51
CA ILE A 310 -9.04 -8.44 16.29
C ILE A 310 -8.16 -7.30 15.77
N ALA A 311 -8.70 -6.08 15.68
CA ALA A 311 -7.96 -4.91 15.19
C ALA A 311 -6.69 -4.61 16.02
N THR A 312 -6.69 -4.90 17.32
CA THR A 312 -5.51 -4.68 18.19
C THR A 312 -4.32 -5.60 17.90
N PHE A 313 -4.47 -6.59 17.03
CA PHE A 313 -3.37 -7.42 16.53
C PHE A 313 -2.85 -6.94 15.16
N GLY A 314 -3.31 -5.79 14.64
CA GLY A 314 -2.97 -5.35 13.28
C GLY A 314 -3.73 -6.11 12.21
N ALA A 315 -4.90 -6.65 12.55
CA ALA A 315 -5.73 -7.42 11.64
C ALA A 315 -6.86 -6.58 11.04
N THR A 316 -7.32 -6.98 9.86
CA THR A 316 -8.53 -6.43 9.22
C THR A 316 -9.58 -7.53 9.08
N PHE A 317 -10.83 -7.25 9.44
CA PHE A 317 -11.90 -8.26 9.38
C PHE A 317 -12.78 -8.12 8.14
N GLN A 318 -13.03 -9.23 7.46
CA GLN A 318 -13.85 -9.34 6.25
C GLN A 318 -15.03 -10.27 6.52
N PRO A 319 -16.19 -9.73 6.94
CA PRO A 319 -17.35 -10.52 7.29
C PRO A 319 -17.93 -11.24 6.07
N ILE A 320 -17.72 -12.54 5.93
CA ILE A 320 -18.17 -13.34 4.78
C ILE A 320 -18.77 -14.66 5.22
N LEU A 321 -19.89 -15.03 4.59
CA LEU A 321 -20.57 -16.33 4.72
C LEU A 321 -21.28 -16.65 3.40
N ILE A 322 -20.50 -16.67 2.33
CA ILE A 322 -21.02 -16.83 0.98
C ILE A 322 -20.05 -17.71 0.19
N GLY A 323 -20.60 -18.51 -0.71
CA GLY A 323 -19.80 -19.35 -1.61
C GLY A 323 -19.21 -18.57 -2.78
N ASN A 324 -18.52 -19.31 -3.65
CA ASN A 324 -17.98 -18.84 -4.94
C ASN A 324 -16.93 -17.74 -4.88
N LEU A 325 -16.47 -17.33 -3.71
CA LEU A 325 -15.43 -16.29 -3.60
C LEU A 325 -14.11 -16.70 -4.27
N SER A 326 -13.81 -18.00 -4.29
CA SER A 326 -12.65 -18.52 -5.02
C SER A 326 -12.78 -18.36 -6.54
N PHE A 327 -13.99 -18.54 -7.07
CA PHE A 327 -14.30 -18.30 -8.47
C PHE A 327 -14.28 -16.80 -8.79
N HIS A 328 -14.97 -15.99 -7.98
CA HIS A 328 -15.03 -14.54 -8.13
C HIS A 328 -13.65 -13.90 -8.12
N GLY A 329 -12.75 -14.37 -7.25
CA GLY A 329 -11.41 -13.79 -7.10
C GLY A 329 -10.36 -14.24 -8.10
N THR A 330 -10.63 -15.28 -8.89
CA THR A 330 -9.72 -15.74 -9.95
C THR A 330 -10.30 -15.66 -11.35
N PHE A 331 -11.51 -15.11 -11.48
CA PHE A 331 -12.09 -14.85 -12.78
C PHE A 331 -11.30 -13.73 -13.50
N PRO A 332 -10.76 -14.00 -14.71
CA PRO A 332 -9.94 -13.02 -15.41
C PRO A 332 -10.78 -11.80 -15.80
N THR A 333 -10.43 -10.65 -15.24
CA THR A 333 -11.16 -9.40 -15.44
C THR A 333 -10.20 -8.34 -15.97
N PRO A 334 -10.51 -7.66 -17.09
CA PRO A 334 -9.68 -6.57 -17.60
C PRO A 334 -9.55 -5.43 -16.57
N PRO A 335 -8.41 -4.71 -16.57
CA PRO A 335 -8.27 -3.50 -15.76
C PRO A 335 -9.37 -2.49 -16.11
N SER A 336 -10.09 -1.99 -15.11
CA SER A 336 -11.14 -0.99 -15.28
C SER A 336 -10.70 0.39 -14.78
N THR A 337 -11.18 1.43 -15.45
CA THR A 337 -11.12 2.81 -14.95
C THR A 337 -12.46 3.09 -14.28
N TYR A 338 -12.52 2.89 -12.96
CA TYR A 338 -13.74 2.97 -12.15
C TYR A 338 -14.35 4.39 -12.14
N ASN A 339 -14.99 4.76 -13.24
CA ASN A 339 -15.64 6.04 -13.48
C ASN A 339 -17.15 5.82 -13.42
N ARG A 340 -17.78 6.33 -12.36
CA ARG A 340 -19.23 6.24 -12.16
C ARG A 340 -19.88 7.62 -12.27
N PRO A 341 -21.14 7.74 -12.69
CA PRO A 341 -21.78 9.04 -12.90
C PRO A 341 -21.97 9.87 -11.61
N SER A 342 -22.08 9.22 -10.45
CA SER A 342 -22.21 9.88 -9.14
C SER A 342 -20.90 10.44 -8.58
N LEU A 343 -19.75 10.06 -9.16
CA LEU A 343 -18.43 10.47 -8.67
C LEU A 343 -18.22 11.98 -8.85
N VAL A 344 -17.99 12.68 -7.74
CA VAL A 344 -17.54 14.08 -7.77
C VAL A 344 -16.01 14.11 -7.78
N GLN A 345 -15.42 14.42 -8.93
CA GLN A 345 -13.95 14.51 -9.08
C GLN A 345 -13.38 15.79 -8.46
N ASP A 346 -14.15 16.88 -8.51
CA ASP A 346 -13.78 18.17 -7.93
C ASP A 346 -14.98 18.79 -7.20
N TYR A 347 -14.86 18.89 -5.87
CA TYR A 347 -15.88 19.50 -5.02
C TYR A 347 -16.07 21.01 -5.24
N SER A 348 -15.12 21.69 -5.91
CA SER A 348 -15.27 23.11 -6.26
C SER A 348 -16.43 23.35 -7.23
N SER A 349 -16.77 22.35 -8.04
CA SER A 349 -17.89 22.37 -8.99
C SER A 349 -19.26 22.28 -8.31
N VAL A 350 -19.31 21.88 -7.03
CA VAL A 350 -20.57 21.73 -6.30
C VAL A 350 -21.08 23.09 -5.84
N VAL A 351 -22.32 23.40 -6.21
CA VAL A 351 -23.00 24.65 -5.83
C VAL A 351 -23.91 24.39 -4.64
N LEU A 352 -23.69 25.14 -3.55
CA LEU A 352 -24.53 25.08 -2.35
C LEU A 352 -25.69 26.08 -2.47
N ASP A 353 -26.90 25.58 -2.72
CA ASP A 353 -28.12 26.36 -2.54
C ASP A 353 -28.41 26.49 -1.03
N ARG A 354 -28.33 27.73 -0.53
CA ARG A 354 -28.50 28.06 0.90
C ARG A 354 -29.96 28.01 1.37
N SER A 355 -30.92 27.82 0.46
CA SER A 355 -32.35 27.71 0.76
C SER A 355 -32.84 26.29 1.02
N LYS A 356 -31.94 25.28 0.95
CA LYS A 356 -32.30 23.86 0.93
C LYS A 356 -31.94 23.10 2.20
N HIS A 357 -32.67 22.02 2.44
CA HIS A 357 -32.29 20.94 3.35
C HIS A 357 -31.82 19.74 2.53
N TYR A 358 -30.58 19.30 2.72
CA TYR A 358 -30.02 18.16 2.00
C TYR A 358 -30.13 16.88 2.82
N VAL A 359 -30.63 15.82 2.19
CA VAL A 359 -30.88 14.53 2.82
C VAL A 359 -30.09 13.44 2.09
N VAL A 360 -29.33 12.64 2.84
CA VAL A 360 -28.66 11.44 2.33
C VAL A 360 -29.29 10.19 2.95
N VAL A 361 -29.40 9.11 2.18
CA VAL A 361 -29.83 7.79 2.65
C VAL A 361 -28.70 6.80 2.42
N ILE A 362 -28.37 6.02 3.46
CA ILE A 362 -27.20 5.14 3.47
C ILE A 362 -27.62 3.68 3.65
N GLY A 363 -27.16 2.82 2.74
CA GLY A 363 -27.23 1.36 2.80
C GLY A 363 -26.13 0.80 3.70
N THR A 364 -26.50 -0.23 4.46
CA THR A 364 -26.02 -0.35 5.83
C THR A 364 -24.83 -1.27 6.01
N GLU A 365 -25.00 -2.45 5.47
CA GLU A 365 -24.20 -3.62 5.81
C GLU A 365 -23.10 -3.84 4.78
N GLY A 366 -22.61 -2.73 4.22
CA GLY A 366 -21.65 -2.74 3.13
C GLY A 366 -20.26 -3.20 3.55
N ASP A 367 -20.01 -3.46 4.82
CA ASP A 367 -18.82 -4.15 5.31
C ASP A 367 -18.87 -5.66 5.02
N SER A 368 -20.05 -6.26 4.91
CA SER A 368 -20.21 -7.70 4.78
C SER A 368 -20.34 -8.16 3.32
N GLY A 369 -19.63 -9.25 3.00
CA GLY A 369 -19.74 -9.92 1.71
C GLY A 369 -21.13 -10.50 1.44
N ASN A 370 -21.90 -10.89 2.47
CA ASN A 370 -23.30 -11.31 2.27
C ASN A 370 -24.08 -10.22 1.53
N TRP A 371 -23.83 -8.97 1.87
CA TRP A 371 -24.46 -7.82 1.25
C TRP A 371 -23.76 -7.44 -0.05
N CYS A 372 -22.50 -7.03 0.01
CA CYS A 372 -21.82 -6.49 -1.16
C CYS A 372 -21.70 -7.51 -2.31
N ILE A 373 -21.47 -8.79 -2.01
CA ILE A 373 -21.50 -9.82 -3.04
C ILE A 373 -22.94 -10.19 -3.35
N GLY A 374 -23.83 -10.34 -2.36
CA GLY A 374 -25.26 -10.64 -2.56
C GLY A 374 -26.13 -9.52 -3.15
N PHE A 375 -25.60 -8.70 -4.08
CA PHE A 375 -26.33 -7.62 -4.76
C PHE A 375 -26.98 -6.61 -3.81
N GLN A 376 -26.35 -6.44 -2.63
CA GLN A 376 -26.88 -5.80 -1.42
C GLN A 376 -28.30 -6.23 -1.15
N SER A 377 -28.44 -7.54 -0.93
CA SER A 377 -29.68 -8.25 -0.68
C SER A 377 -30.72 -8.12 -1.81
N GLY A 378 -30.25 -8.18 -3.05
CA GLY A 378 -31.07 -8.08 -4.26
C GLY A 378 -31.57 -6.66 -4.58
N ALA A 379 -31.38 -5.68 -3.69
CA ALA A 379 -31.82 -4.29 -3.91
C ALA A 379 -31.12 -3.65 -5.12
N TRP A 380 -29.87 -4.05 -5.39
CA TRP A 380 -29.19 -3.62 -6.59
C TRP A 380 -30.00 -3.98 -7.84
N LEU A 381 -30.66 -5.14 -7.91
CA LEU A 381 -31.38 -5.57 -9.11
C LEU A 381 -32.76 -4.93 -9.29
N SER A 382 -33.20 -4.07 -8.38
CA SER A 382 -34.50 -3.40 -8.43
C SER A 382 -34.69 -2.56 -9.70
N ALA A 383 -35.89 -2.61 -10.27
CA ALA A 383 -36.29 -1.76 -11.40
C ALA A 383 -36.38 -0.27 -11.02
N LYS A 384 -36.41 0.06 -9.72
CA LYS A 384 -36.38 1.44 -9.20
C LYS A 384 -34.99 1.99 -8.98
N ARG A 385 -33.93 1.18 -9.16
CA ARG A 385 -32.55 1.68 -9.05
C ARG A 385 -32.33 2.80 -10.06
N GLY A 386 -31.75 3.91 -9.60
CA GLY A 386 -31.56 5.11 -10.40
C GLY A 386 -32.71 6.13 -10.35
N ALA A 387 -33.91 5.77 -9.88
CA ALA A 387 -35.00 6.73 -9.67
C ALA A 387 -34.83 7.55 -8.38
N VAL A 388 -34.16 6.97 -7.38
CA VAL A 388 -33.95 7.56 -6.05
C VAL A 388 -32.46 7.58 -5.68
N PRO A 389 -31.95 8.66 -5.07
CA PRO A 389 -30.57 8.69 -4.56
C PRO A 389 -30.38 7.75 -3.38
N VAL A 390 -29.42 6.83 -3.50
CA VAL A 390 -29.03 5.86 -2.47
C VAL A 390 -27.53 5.82 -2.36
N THR A 391 -27.01 5.71 -1.15
CA THR A 391 -25.59 5.42 -0.93
C THR A 391 -25.41 3.95 -0.62
N TRP A 392 -24.56 3.28 -1.38
CA TRP A 392 -24.21 1.88 -1.22
C TRP A 392 -22.88 1.77 -0.45
N GLY A 393 -22.92 1.09 0.68
CA GLY A 393 -21.71 0.75 1.41
C GLY A 393 -20.91 -0.32 0.68
N LEU A 394 -19.58 -0.20 0.67
CA LEU A 394 -18.68 -1.19 0.07
C LEU A 394 -17.55 -1.57 1.02
N ASN A 395 -17.25 -2.87 1.04
CA ASN A 395 -16.02 -3.42 1.56
C ASN A 395 -15.01 -3.43 0.41
N LEU A 396 -14.12 -2.43 0.40
CA LEU A 396 -13.18 -2.27 -0.71
C LEU A 396 -12.16 -3.41 -0.80
N THR A 397 -11.84 -4.06 0.32
CA THR A 397 -10.98 -5.25 0.33
C THR A 397 -11.65 -6.41 -0.42
N LEU A 398 -12.94 -6.67 -0.16
CA LEU A 398 -13.69 -7.69 -0.90
C LEU A 398 -13.88 -7.32 -2.38
N MET A 399 -14.09 -6.04 -2.70
CA MET A 399 -14.11 -5.57 -4.09
C MET A 399 -12.76 -5.80 -4.80
N ASP A 400 -11.65 -5.63 -4.08
CA ASP A 400 -10.31 -5.89 -4.59
C ASP A 400 -10.05 -7.37 -4.80
N ASP A 401 -10.53 -8.21 -3.86
CA ASP A 401 -10.46 -9.66 -3.96
C ASP A 401 -11.43 -10.23 -5.02
N CYS A 402 -12.46 -9.50 -5.45
CA CYS A 402 -13.47 -9.95 -6.43
C CYS A 402 -13.65 -8.94 -7.59
N PRO A 403 -12.68 -8.82 -8.51
CA PRO A 403 -12.62 -7.74 -9.50
C PRO A 403 -13.79 -7.72 -10.49
N PHE A 404 -14.33 -8.89 -10.88
CA PHE A 404 -15.52 -8.95 -11.74
C PHE A 404 -16.75 -8.33 -11.07
N VAL A 405 -16.92 -8.62 -9.77
CA VAL A 405 -18.02 -8.06 -8.96
C VAL A 405 -17.85 -6.55 -8.85
N ALA A 406 -16.63 -6.08 -8.52
CA ALA A 406 -16.34 -4.65 -8.43
C ALA A 406 -16.61 -3.91 -9.75
N ASN A 407 -16.16 -4.46 -10.89
CA ASN A 407 -16.45 -3.89 -12.20
C ASN A 407 -17.96 -3.81 -12.46
N TYR A 408 -18.71 -4.87 -12.16
CA TYR A 408 -20.15 -4.87 -12.35
C TYR A 408 -20.86 -3.74 -11.58
N TYR A 409 -20.56 -3.56 -10.29
CA TYR A 409 -21.12 -2.47 -9.50
C TYR A 409 -20.77 -1.10 -10.09
N MET A 410 -19.50 -0.91 -10.47
CA MET A 410 -19.01 0.40 -10.90
C MET A 410 -19.48 0.78 -12.30
N GLU A 411 -19.55 -0.19 -13.22
CA GLU A 411 -20.02 0.03 -14.60
C GLU A 411 -21.54 0.20 -14.69
N THR A 412 -22.29 -0.40 -13.77
CA THR A 412 -23.76 -0.33 -13.78
C THR A 412 -24.33 0.71 -12.81
N ALA A 413 -23.45 1.44 -12.11
CA ALA A 413 -23.84 2.55 -11.26
C ALA A 413 -24.50 3.68 -12.06
N THR A 414 -25.62 4.16 -11.55
CA THR A 414 -26.35 5.32 -12.07
C THR A 414 -25.86 6.62 -11.42
N ALA A 415 -26.38 7.77 -11.86
CA ALA A 415 -26.09 9.05 -11.21
C ALA A 415 -26.63 9.16 -9.76
N ASN A 416 -27.55 8.28 -9.39
CA ASN A 416 -28.18 8.23 -8.08
C ASN A 416 -27.62 7.12 -7.18
N ASP A 417 -26.57 6.41 -7.62
CA ASP A 417 -25.87 5.40 -6.83
C ASP A 417 -24.57 6.00 -6.25
N GLY A 418 -24.62 6.49 -5.01
CA GLY A 418 -23.43 6.93 -4.27
C GLY A 418 -22.69 5.77 -3.62
N PHE A 419 -21.40 5.93 -3.34
CA PHE A 419 -20.59 4.87 -2.73
C PHE A 419 -19.78 5.35 -1.53
N ALA A 420 -19.78 4.55 -0.46
CA ALA A 420 -19.00 4.80 0.74
C ALA A 420 -18.22 3.54 1.15
N ALA A 421 -16.99 3.70 1.62
CA ALA A 421 -16.25 2.62 2.25
C ALA A 421 -16.82 2.37 3.65
N VAL A 422 -17.18 1.13 3.98
CA VAL A 422 -17.75 0.81 5.30
C VAL A 422 -16.66 0.32 6.26
N LEU A 423 -16.36 1.18 7.23
CA LEU A 423 -15.74 0.90 8.52
C LEU A 423 -14.41 0.16 8.57
N SER A 424 -13.50 0.25 7.61
CA SER A 424 -12.87 1.41 7.01
C SER A 424 -12.66 1.08 5.53
N PRO A 425 -11.84 1.84 4.75
CA PRO A 425 -11.41 1.36 3.43
C PRO A 425 -10.78 -0.05 3.45
N LEU A 426 -10.40 -0.57 4.61
CA LEU A 426 -9.79 -1.88 4.80
C LEU A 426 -10.80 -3.02 5.04
N GLY A 427 -12.11 -2.77 5.03
CA GLY A 427 -13.14 -3.71 5.54
C GLY A 427 -13.44 -3.44 7.02
N TYR A 428 -14.19 -4.31 7.70
CA TYR A 428 -14.67 -4.06 9.08
C TYR A 428 -13.51 -4.03 10.09
N THR A 429 -12.91 -2.86 10.31
CA THR A 429 -11.70 -2.64 11.11
C THR A 429 -11.68 -1.26 11.73
N TYR A 430 -11.44 -1.21 13.04
CA TYR A 430 -11.33 0.05 13.78
C TYR A 430 -9.91 0.63 13.68
N THR A 431 -9.74 1.57 12.76
CA THR A 431 -8.43 2.17 12.44
C THR A 431 -7.85 3.04 13.56
N ASP A 432 -8.68 3.50 14.49
CA ASP A 432 -8.29 4.30 15.65
C ASP A 432 -7.59 3.48 16.75
N ILE A 433 -7.72 2.16 16.73
CA ILE A 433 -7.13 1.23 17.72
C ILE A 433 -6.11 0.27 17.14
N LEU A 434 -5.77 0.39 15.84
CA LEU A 434 -4.67 -0.38 15.25
C LEU A 434 -3.35 -0.15 16.02
N PRO A 435 -2.48 -1.17 16.12
CA PRO A 435 -1.13 -1.01 16.67
C PRO A 435 -0.32 0.03 15.89
N ALA A 436 0.65 0.67 16.56
CA ALA A 436 1.44 1.73 15.94
C ALA A 436 2.28 1.20 14.77
N GLU A 437 2.80 -0.02 14.91
CA GLU A 437 3.61 -0.77 13.96
C GLU A 437 2.85 -1.13 12.66
N SER A 438 1.55 -1.44 12.75
CA SER A 438 0.72 -1.75 11.57
C SER A 438 0.18 -0.51 10.84
N ARG A 439 0.30 0.68 11.43
CA ARG A 439 -0.36 1.90 10.93
C ARG A 439 0.10 2.29 9.53
N ALA A 440 1.39 2.20 9.24
CA ALA A 440 1.93 2.58 7.93
C ALA A 440 1.36 1.69 6.81
N ALA A 441 1.32 0.38 7.04
CA ALA A 441 0.73 -0.58 6.11
C ALA A 441 -0.78 -0.34 5.93
N ALA A 442 -1.49 -0.07 7.02
CA ALA A 442 -2.92 0.24 6.98
C ALA A 442 -3.25 1.50 6.17
N VAL A 443 -2.47 2.57 6.36
CA VAL A 443 -2.60 3.82 5.60
C VAL A 443 -2.30 3.58 4.11
N ALA A 444 -1.24 2.85 3.80
CA ALA A 444 -0.86 2.56 2.42
C ALA A 444 -1.93 1.76 1.69
N GLU A 445 -2.48 0.73 2.34
CA GLU A 445 -3.54 -0.10 1.75
C GLU A 445 -4.86 0.67 1.61
N ALA A 446 -5.25 1.46 2.61
CA ALA A 446 -6.44 2.31 2.52
C ALA A 446 -6.33 3.32 1.38
N LYS A 447 -5.18 3.99 1.25
CA LYS A 447 -4.88 4.91 0.15
C LYS A 447 -4.98 4.19 -1.20
N ARG A 448 -4.39 2.99 -1.32
CA ARG A 448 -4.45 2.18 -2.56
C ARG A 448 -5.89 1.84 -2.93
N LEU A 449 -6.67 1.30 -1.99
CA LEU A 449 -8.05 0.85 -2.22
C LEU A 449 -8.97 2.02 -2.60
N MET A 450 -8.94 3.11 -1.84
CA MET A 450 -9.76 4.29 -2.16
C MET A 450 -9.37 4.92 -3.49
N THR A 451 -8.07 5.02 -3.78
CA THR A 451 -7.60 5.57 -5.07
C THR A 451 -8.03 4.67 -6.23
N LYS A 452 -7.90 3.35 -6.07
CA LYS A 452 -8.33 2.37 -7.07
C LYS A 452 -9.82 2.51 -7.37
N PHE A 453 -10.67 2.45 -6.36
CA PHE A 453 -12.13 2.45 -6.54
C PHE A 453 -12.76 3.85 -6.65
N LYS A 454 -11.97 4.91 -6.42
CA LYS A 454 -12.43 6.30 -6.34
C LYS A 454 -13.58 6.48 -5.35
N VAL A 455 -13.48 5.81 -4.20
CA VAL A 455 -14.43 5.92 -3.09
C VAL A 455 -13.77 6.73 -1.99
N ASN A 456 -14.25 7.96 -1.82
CA ASN A 456 -13.60 8.97 -0.99
C ASN A 456 -14.32 9.20 0.35
N ASP A 457 -15.55 8.71 0.49
CA ASP A 457 -16.35 8.86 1.69
C ASP A 457 -16.32 7.58 2.52
N ILE A 458 -16.28 7.75 3.83
CA ILE A 458 -16.24 6.65 4.80
C ILE A 458 -17.51 6.69 5.61
N TYR A 459 -18.14 5.52 5.77
CA TYR A 459 -19.18 5.32 6.78
C TYR A 459 -18.61 4.48 7.92
N ALA A 460 -18.56 5.06 9.12
CA ALA A 460 -17.89 4.52 10.29
C ALA A 460 -18.83 4.40 11.51
N TYR A 461 -19.09 3.21 12.04
CA TYR A 461 -19.85 3.02 13.28
C TYR A 461 -19.07 2.23 14.34
N LYS A 462 -19.17 2.62 15.61
CA LYS A 462 -18.55 1.91 16.72
C LYS A 462 -19.58 1.72 17.80
N HIS A 463 -20.06 0.50 17.94
CA HIS A 463 -21.16 0.15 18.82
C HIS A 463 -20.98 -1.25 19.37
N TYR A 464 -21.88 -1.64 20.27
CA TYR A 464 -22.06 -2.98 20.82
C TYR A 464 -21.22 -3.34 22.05
N ALA A 465 -20.46 -2.41 22.66
CA ALA A 465 -19.91 -2.64 24.00
C ALA A 465 -21.02 -2.53 25.07
N PRO A 466 -21.16 -3.52 26.00
CA PRO A 466 -22.23 -3.53 27.01
C PRO A 466 -22.26 -2.32 27.96
N THR A 467 -21.11 -1.69 28.24
CA THR A 467 -20.95 -0.66 29.29
C THR A 467 -20.28 0.64 28.83
N THR A 468 -20.38 1.01 27.55
CA THR A 468 -19.66 2.16 26.92
C THR A 468 -18.14 1.98 26.82
N THR A 469 -17.49 1.45 27.87
CA THR A 469 -16.09 1.03 27.89
C THR A 469 -15.95 -0.29 28.67
N PHE A 470 -15.05 -1.18 28.24
CA PHE A 470 -14.70 -2.41 28.96
C PHE A 470 -13.29 -2.89 28.56
N SER A 471 -12.72 -3.85 29.29
CA SER A 471 -11.45 -4.50 28.96
C SER A 471 -11.66 -6.00 28.83
N TYR A 472 -11.08 -6.61 27.80
CA TYR A 472 -11.11 -8.06 27.60
C TYR A 472 -9.71 -8.57 27.32
N ARG A 473 -9.24 -9.55 28.12
CA ARG A 473 -7.89 -10.14 28.03
C ARG A 473 -6.77 -9.09 27.92
N GLY A 474 -6.90 -8.00 28.67
CA GLY A 474 -5.92 -6.91 28.72
C GLY A 474 -6.06 -5.85 27.62
N VAL A 475 -7.04 -5.98 26.72
CA VAL A 475 -7.29 -5.02 25.64
C VAL A 475 -8.46 -4.11 25.99
N PRO A 476 -8.26 -2.78 26.10
CA PRO A 476 -9.34 -1.83 26.33
C PRO A 476 -10.17 -1.62 25.05
N MET A 477 -11.49 -1.66 25.19
CA MET A 477 -12.47 -1.43 24.13
C MET A 477 -13.48 -0.36 24.53
N SER A 478 -14.02 0.36 23.54
CA SER A 478 -14.88 1.53 23.75
C SER A 478 -15.86 1.71 22.60
N ASN A 479 -17.05 2.22 22.90
CA ASN A 479 -17.99 2.67 21.86
C ASN A 479 -17.55 4.02 21.23
N ASN A 480 -16.64 4.75 21.87
CA ASN A 480 -16.14 6.03 21.35
C ASN A 480 -14.85 5.82 20.53
N TYR A 481 -14.69 6.63 19.49
CA TYR A 481 -13.46 6.67 18.71
C TYR A 481 -12.38 7.47 19.41
N ASN A 482 -11.13 7.05 19.24
CA ASN A 482 -10.01 7.98 19.41
C ASN A 482 -9.97 8.93 18.21
N MET A 483 -10.65 10.08 18.34
CA MET A 483 -10.82 11.05 17.25
C MET A 483 -9.51 11.59 16.69
N THR A 484 -8.46 11.70 17.51
CA THR A 484 -7.13 12.09 17.05
C THR A 484 -6.55 11.03 16.11
N ARG A 485 -6.54 9.76 16.54
CA ARG A 485 -5.99 8.67 15.72
C ARG A 485 -6.81 8.44 14.46
N LEU A 486 -8.14 8.50 14.54
CA LEU A 486 -9.02 8.41 13.38
C LEU A 486 -8.77 9.55 12.37
N SER A 487 -8.69 10.80 12.85
CA SER A 487 -8.40 11.96 12.00
C SER A 487 -7.04 11.85 11.31
N GLN A 488 -6.02 11.41 12.05
CA GLN A 488 -4.67 11.22 11.50
C GLN A 488 -4.65 10.11 10.45
N PHE A 489 -5.32 8.97 10.71
CA PHE A 489 -5.43 7.89 9.73
C PHE A 489 -6.09 8.36 8.43
N ASN A 490 -7.20 9.10 8.53
CA ASN A 490 -7.92 9.63 7.37
C ASN A 490 -7.06 10.62 6.56
N ARG A 491 -6.37 11.54 7.25
CA ARG A 491 -5.44 12.48 6.63
C ARG A 491 -4.31 11.74 5.90
N ASP A 492 -3.66 10.80 6.56
CA ASP A 492 -2.49 10.10 6.02
C ASP A 492 -2.88 9.16 4.85
N SER A 493 -4.09 8.60 4.89
CA SER A 493 -4.67 7.81 3.79
C SER A 493 -5.07 8.67 2.60
N GLY A 494 -5.00 10.01 2.73
CA GLY A 494 -5.32 10.95 1.66
C GLY A 494 -6.81 11.01 1.32
N VAL A 495 -7.71 10.73 2.28
CA VAL A 495 -9.17 10.74 2.11
C VAL A 495 -9.63 12.18 1.85
N PRO A 496 -10.12 12.55 0.65
CA PRO A 496 -10.61 13.91 0.42
C PRO A 496 -12.10 14.07 0.77
N GLY A 497 -12.82 12.97 1.00
CA GLY A 497 -14.25 12.97 1.33
C GLY A 497 -14.55 13.17 2.82
N ALA A 498 -15.77 12.87 3.24
CA ALA A 498 -16.22 12.98 4.62
C ALA A 498 -16.28 11.62 5.31
N THR A 499 -16.07 11.61 6.63
CA THR A 499 -16.35 10.46 7.49
C THR A 499 -17.69 10.67 8.16
N TYR A 500 -18.66 9.83 7.80
CA TYR A 500 -19.99 9.77 8.38
C TYR A 500 -19.94 8.77 9.53
N LEU A 501 -20.27 9.18 10.75
CA LEU A 501 -20.06 8.29 11.88
C LEU A 501 -21.06 8.39 13.03
N PHE A 502 -21.04 7.35 13.85
CA PHE A 502 -21.56 7.42 15.21
C PHE A 502 -20.44 7.79 16.18
N GLU A 503 -20.49 9.00 16.72
CA GLU A 503 -19.60 9.43 17.80
C GLU A 503 -20.38 10.30 18.79
N PRO A 504 -20.65 9.83 20.01
CA PRO A 504 -21.43 10.58 21.00
C PRO A 504 -20.88 11.96 21.32
N ASN A 505 -19.56 12.16 21.16
CA ASN A 505 -18.90 13.42 21.49
C ASN A 505 -18.89 14.45 20.34
N LEU A 506 -19.42 14.13 19.15
CA LEU A 506 -19.48 15.06 18.02
C LEU A 506 -20.83 15.77 17.89
N PRO A 507 -20.88 17.00 17.32
CA PRO A 507 -22.14 17.69 17.04
C PRO A 507 -23.08 16.88 16.15
N PHE A 508 -24.32 16.69 16.59
CA PHE A 508 -25.31 15.89 15.86
C PHE A 508 -25.73 16.52 14.53
N GLN A 509 -25.51 15.82 13.41
CA GLN A 509 -25.96 16.18 12.06
C GLN A 509 -25.51 17.59 11.64
N VAL A 510 -24.34 18.01 12.12
CA VAL A 510 -23.68 19.26 11.72
C VAL A 510 -22.30 18.90 11.19
N PRO A 511 -21.89 19.41 10.01
CA PRO A 511 -20.56 19.14 9.48
C PRO A 511 -19.51 19.68 10.47
N TYR A 512 -18.49 18.88 10.77
CA TYR A 512 -17.43 19.22 11.72
C TYR A 512 -16.07 19.01 11.05
N THR A 513 -15.14 19.94 11.22
CA THR A 513 -13.77 19.81 10.71
C THR A 513 -12.83 19.57 11.88
N SER A 514 -12.09 18.45 11.86
CA SER A 514 -11.10 18.17 12.89
C SER A 514 -9.87 19.08 12.75
N PRO A 515 -8.97 19.14 13.76
CA PRO A 515 -7.70 19.88 13.66
C PRO A 515 -6.84 19.47 12.46
N GLU A 516 -7.03 18.25 11.94
CA GLU A 516 -6.33 17.70 10.77
C GLU A 516 -7.04 18.03 9.43
N ASN A 517 -7.97 18.99 9.47
CA ASN A 517 -8.78 19.46 8.35
C ASN A 517 -9.60 18.34 7.66
N GLN A 518 -9.93 17.29 8.42
CA GLN A 518 -10.79 16.19 7.96
C GLN A 518 -12.25 16.52 8.25
N LEU A 519 -13.12 16.25 7.27
CA LEU A 519 -14.55 16.50 7.39
C LEU A 519 -15.26 15.30 8.02
N PHE A 520 -15.98 15.53 9.11
CA PHE A 520 -16.78 14.55 9.82
C PHE A 520 -18.26 14.96 9.82
N PHE A 521 -19.15 13.97 9.85
CA PHE A 521 -20.59 14.18 9.95
C PHE A 521 -21.22 13.12 10.85
N ASN A 522 -21.70 13.55 12.02
CA ASN A 522 -22.16 12.64 13.06
C ASN A 522 -23.67 12.39 12.99
N HIS A 523 -24.10 11.15 13.27
CA HIS A 523 -25.51 10.78 13.32
C HIS A 523 -26.01 10.37 14.72
N ALA A 524 -25.20 10.54 15.76
CA ALA A 524 -25.55 10.35 17.17
C ALA A 524 -26.00 11.66 17.85
N ARG A 525 -27.06 11.63 18.67
CA ARG A 525 -27.41 12.73 19.58
C ARG A 525 -26.91 12.40 20.98
N PRO A 526 -26.34 13.37 21.73
CA PRO A 526 -26.05 13.17 23.15
C PRO A 526 -27.30 12.72 23.91
N GLY A 527 -27.25 11.57 24.58
CA GLY A 527 -28.33 11.04 25.41
C GLY A 527 -29.47 10.33 24.68
N GLU A 528 -29.50 10.29 23.34
CA GLU A 528 -30.47 9.48 22.59
C GLU A 528 -29.80 8.24 22.01
N THR A 529 -30.39 7.07 22.25
CA THR A 529 -29.90 5.80 21.70
C THR A 529 -30.10 5.67 20.19
N ASN A 530 -31.02 6.46 19.59
CA ASN A 530 -31.37 6.25 18.19
C ASN A 530 -32.15 7.41 17.47
N PRO A 531 -31.55 8.59 17.21
CA PRO A 531 -32.23 9.69 16.51
C PRO A 531 -32.39 9.50 14.99
N THR A 532 -31.49 8.74 14.34
CA THR A 532 -31.45 8.56 12.87
C THR A 532 -31.09 7.14 12.42
N PHE A 533 -30.79 6.25 13.35
CA PHE A 533 -30.47 4.84 13.09
C PHE A 533 -31.80 4.04 12.95
N TYR A 534 -31.87 3.08 12.02
CA TYR A 534 -33.08 2.31 11.67
C TYR A 534 -34.43 3.02 11.86
N GLY A 535 -34.90 3.72 10.83
CA GLY A 535 -36.27 4.24 10.83
C GLY A 535 -37.29 3.10 10.84
N ASN A 536 -38.45 3.28 11.48
CA ASN A 536 -39.52 2.29 11.50
C ASN A 536 -40.11 2.11 10.09
N THR A 537 -39.63 1.10 9.35
CA THR A 537 -40.05 0.84 7.96
C THR A 537 -41.39 0.13 7.85
N THR A 538 -42.06 -0.17 8.97
CA THR A 538 -43.44 -0.72 8.94
C THR A 538 -44.46 0.26 8.34
N SER A 539 -44.12 1.56 8.23
CA SER A 539 -44.95 2.57 7.57
C SER A 539 -44.09 3.62 6.84
N ASN A 540 -44.25 3.69 5.52
CA ASN A 540 -43.62 4.73 4.69
C ASN A 540 -44.00 6.15 5.14
N GLN A 541 -45.24 6.33 5.63
CA GLN A 541 -45.68 7.62 6.16
C GLN A 541 -44.93 7.98 7.45
N ALA A 542 -44.79 7.03 8.39
CA ALA A 542 -44.07 7.27 9.64
C ALA A 542 -42.59 7.63 9.39
N MET A 543 -41.97 7.00 8.39
CA MET A 543 -40.61 7.34 7.97
C MET A 543 -40.52 8.76 7.39
N ALA A 544 -41.46 9.15 6.52
CA ALA A 544 -41.53 10.51 5.98
C ALA A 544 -41.75 11.56 7.07
N ASP A 545 -42.69 11.30 8.00
CA ASP A 545 -42.99 12.19 9.13
C ASP A 545 -41.78 12.35 10.07
N ARG A 546 -40.99 11.28 10.28
CA ARG A 546 -39.73 11.36 11.03
C ARG A 546 -38.72 12.26 10.35
N ILE A 547 -38.51 12.12 9.04
CA ILE A 547 -37.60 13.00 8.28
C ILE A 547 -38.07 14.45 8.38
N LEU A 548 -39.36 14.71 8.15
CA LEU A 548 -39.94 16.05 8.25
C LEU A 548 -39.80 16.63 9.67
N GLY A 549 -40.10 15.85 10.70
CA GLY A 549 -39.97 16.25 12.11
C GLY A 549 -38.54 16.59 12.50
N LEU A 550 -37.56 15.89 11.94
CA LEU A 550 -36.15 16.22 12.11
C LEU A 550 -35.77 17.51 11.36
N LEU A 551 -36.34 17.77 10.18
CA LEU A 551 -36.01 18.95 9.37
C LEU A 551 -36.68 20.24 9.86
N ARG A 552 -37.93 20.19 10.35
CA ARG A 552 -38.70 21.37 10.81
C ARG A 552 -37.95 22.31 11.78
N PRO A 553 -37.19 21.83 12.79
CA PRO A 553 -36.48 22.72 13.70
C PRO A 553 -35.17 23.29 13.13
N ARG A 554 -34.74 22.93 11.91
CA ARG A 554 -33.44 23.32 11.36
C ARG A 554 -33.54 24.56 10.46
N THR A 555 -32.49 25.38 10.47
CA THR A 555 -32.33 26.50 9.54
C THR A 555 -31.61 26.05 8.27
N THR A 556 -31.94 26.64 7.12
CA THR A 556 -31.28 26.35 5.84
C THR A 556 -29.98 27.15 5.66
N PRO A 557 -28.94 26.60 5.02
CA PRO A 557 -28.86 25.21 4.57
C PRO A 557 -28.64 24.25 5.75
N SER A 558 -29.27 23.08 5.70
CA SER A 558 -29.03 22.02 6.69
C SER A 558 -28.75 20.68 6.02
N PHE A 559 -28.18 19.77 6.80
CA PHE A 559 -27.74 18.45 6.39
C PHE A 559 -28.42 17.40 7.26
N LEU A 560 -28.84 16.29 6.67
CA LEU A 560 -29.50 15.20 7.37
C LEU A 560 -29.15 13.84 6.74
N ILE A 561 -28.75 12.87 7.56
CA ILE A 561 -28.92 11.47 7.22
C ILE A 561 -30.39 11.13 7.48
N GLY A 562 -31.15 10.98 6.40
CA GLY A 562 -32.59 10.72 6.43
C GLY A 562 -32.93 9.31 6.91
N GLY A 563 -31.93 8.43 6.93
CA GLY A 563 -32.01 7.09 7.47
C GLY A 563 -30.85 6.23 6.98
N TYR A 564 -30.43 5.32 7.84
CA TYR A 564 -29.51 4.23 7.54
C TYR A 564 -30.35 2.94 7.57
N GLN A 565 -30.54 2.29 6.41
CA GLN A 565 -31.50 1.18 6.22
C GLN A 565 -30.93 -0.02 5.47
N ARG A 566 -31.30 -1.21 5.91
CA ARG A 566 -30.98 -2.46 5.21
C ARG A 566 -31.75 -2.50 3.89
N MET A 567 -31.09 -2.14 2.79
CA MET A 567 -31.71 -2.08 1.46
C MET A 567 -31.96 -3.50 0.93
N ARG A 568 -33.20 -3.86 0.61
CA ARG A 568 -33.57 -5.22 0.18
C ARG A 568 -34.26 -5.19 -1.19
N GLN A 569 -34.37 -6.36 -1.81
CA GLN A 569 -35.20 -6.59 -2.99
C GLN A 569 -36.66 -6.12 -2.80
N ASP A 570 -37.35 -5.84 -3.91
CA ASP A 570 -38.70 -5.25 -3.89
C ASP A 570 -39.81 -6.21 -3.43
N ASP A 571 -39.66 -7.52 -3.66
CA ASP A 571 -40.66 -8.52 -3.25
C ASP A 571 -40.52 -8.91 -1.76
N PHE A 572 -41.22 -8.16 -0.92
CA PHE A 572 -41.31 -8.42 0.52
C PHE A 572 -42.27 -9.56 0.88
N ALA A 573 -43.25 -9.88 0.04
CA ALA A 573 -44.32 -10.82 0.37
C ALA A 573 -43.80 -12.26 0.57
N ASN A 574 -42.73 -12.61 -0.14
CA ASN A 574 -42.11 -13.93 -0.08
C ASN A 574 -40.98 -14.05 0.94
N ARG A 575 -40.84 -13.09 1.87
CA ARG A 575 -39.74 -13.09 2.86
C ARG A 575 -40.16 -13.65 4.21
N VAL A 576 -39.31 -14.50 4.77
CA VAL A 576 -39.57 -15.23 6.02
C VAL A 576 -39.43 -14.36 7.29
N SER A 577 -38.76 -13.21 7.24
CA SER A 577 -38.59 -12.30 8.39
C SER A 577 -38.15 -10.87 7.99
N PRO A 578 -39.08 -10.00 7.53
CA PRO A 578 -38.77 -8.58 7.37
C PRO A 578 -38.65 -7.91 8.74
N GLY A 579 -37.48 -7.34 9.03
CA GLY A 579 -37.29 -6.52 10.23
C GLY A 579 -37.73 -5.08 10.00
N ASN A 580 -38.00 -4.34 11.08
CA ASN A 580 -38.41 -2.93 11.05
C ASN A 580 -37.36 -1.96 10.47
N ALA A 581 -36.19 -2.47 10.07
CA ALA A 581 -35.04 -1.78 9.50
C ALA A 581 -34.82 -2.09 8.01
N ASP A 582 -35.65 -2.97 7.42
CA ASP A 582 -35.52 -3.36 6.02
C ASP A 582 -36.36 -2.45 5.12
N MET A 583 -35.79 -2.01 3.99
CA MET A 583 -36.41 -1.08 3.05
C MET A 583 -36.13 -1.51 1.61
N SER A 584 -37.13 -1.53 0.72
CA SER A 584 -36.88 -1.63 -0.72
C SER A 584 -36.77 -0.25 -1.37
N LEU A 585 -36.32 -0.22 -2.63
CA LEU A 585 -36.24 1.03 -3.38
C LEU A 585 -37.64 1.57 -3.74
N ASP A 586 -38.64 0.69 -3.92
CA ASP A 586 -40.06 1.09 -4.03
C ASP A 586 -40.54 1.87 -2.78
N MET A 587 -40.23 1.35 -1.59
CA MET A 587 -40.60 2.01 -0.34
C MET A 587 -39.89 3.36 -0.20
N LEU A 588 -38.60 3.42 -0.54
CA LEU A 588 -37.83 4.66 -0.49
C LEU A 588 -38.38 5.73 -1.44
N GLU A 589 -38.78 5.35 -2.65
CA GLU A 589 -39.43 6.25 -3.61
C GLU A 589 -40.72 6.85 -3.02
N ASP A 590 -41.56 6.03 -2.40
CA ASP A 590 -42.79 6.50 -1.75
C ASP A 590 -42.49 7.42 -0.55
N VAL A 591 -41.48 7.12 0.26
CA VAL A 591 -41.03 7.99 1.36
C VAL A 591 -40.58 9.35 0.84
N ILE A 592 -39.74 9.38 -0.21
CA ILE A 592 -39.25 10.62 -0.82
C ILE A 592 -40.42 11.43 -1.37
N ARG A 593 -41.35 10.78 -2.07
CA ARG A 593 -42.57 11.42 -2.60
C ARG A 593 -43.40 12.07 -1.49
N ARG A 594 -43.57 11.39 -0.35
CA ARG A 594 -44.30 11.92 0.82
C ARG A 594 -43.59 13.11 1.46
N VAL A 595 -42.27 13.04 1.64
CA VAL A 595 -41.48 14.17 2.15
C VAL A 595 -41.60 15.39 1.22
N LYS A 596 -41.54 15.15 -0.09
CA LYS A 596 -41.69 16.20 -1.12
C LYS A 596 -43.10 16.80 -1.19
N ALA A 597 -44.12 16.07 -0.73
CA ALA A 597 -45.50 16.53 -0.70
C ALA A 597 -45.83 17.45 0.50
N ASP A 598 -44.93 17.59 1.49
CA ASP A 598 -45.14 18.54 2.59
C ASP A 598 -45.22 19.98 2.04
N PRO A 599 -46.29 20.73 2.33
CA PRO A 599 -46.54 22.04 1.72
C PRO A 599 -45.54 23.12 2.17
N THR A 600 -44.87 22.92 3.31
CA THR A 600 -43.99 23.92 3.92
C THR A 600 -42.51 23.64 3.63
N LEU A 601 -42.10 22.38 3.70
CA LEU A 601 -40.71 21.95 3.55
C LEU A 601 -40.43 21.27 2.22
N GLY A 602 -41.40 20.64 1.57
CA GLY A 602 -41.18 19.73 0.44
C GLY A 602 -40.37 20.34 -0.71
N SER A 603 -40.65 21.60 -1.06
CA SER A 603 -39.90 22.35 -2.09
C SER A 603 -38.47 22.72 -1.69
N LYS A 604 -38.16 22.68 -0.38
CA LYS A 604 -36.83 22.98 0.20
C LYS A 604 -35.99 21.72 0.44
N VAL A 605 -36.57 20.53 0.45
CA VAL A 605 -35.81 19.27 0.66
C VAL A 605 -35.17 18.80 -0.64
N GLU A 606 -33.94 18.33 -0.60
CA GLU A 606 -33.25 17.67 -1.71
C GLU A 606 -32.58 16.38 -1.23
N PHE A 607 -32.93 15.25 -1.83
CA PHE A 607 -32.23 13.99 -1.60
C PHE A 607 -31.03 13.90 -2.53
N VAL A 608 -29.88 13.50 -2.01
CA VAL A 608 -28.59 13.51 -2.73
C VAL A 608 -27.77 12.24 -2.44
N THR A 609 -26.82 11.92 -3.32
CA THR A 609 -25.78 10.92 -3.07
C THR A 609 -24.76 11.41 -2.05
N ILE A 610 -24.02 10.49 -1.42
CA ILE A 610 -23.02 10.85 -0.41
C ILE A 610 -21.90 11.73 -0.97
N GLU A 611 -21.47 11.53 -2.20
CA GLU A 611 -20.42 12.34 -2.82
C GLU A 611 -20.89 13.80 -2.99
N LYS A 612 -22.13 13.99 -3.45
CA LYS A 612 -22.73 15.34 -3.55
C LYS A 612 -22.95 15.96 -2.17
N MET A 613 -23.43 15.17 -1.21
CA MET A 613 -23.59 15.60 0.18
C MET A 613 -22.28 16.12 0.77
N THR A 614 -21.19 15.37 0.58
CA THR A 614 -19.84 15.75 0.99
C THR A 614 -19.41 17.06 0.33
N GLY A 615 -19.58 17.19 -0.99
CA GLY A 615 -19.30 18.44 -1.69
C GLY A 615 -20.05 19.64 -1.11
N LEU A 616 -21.35 19.50 -0.85
CA LEU A 616 -22.18 20.54 -0.25
C LEU A 616 -21.72 20.93 1.16
N MET A 617 -21.40 19.95 2.00
CA MET A 617 -20.86 20.18 3.34
C MET A 617 -19.50 20.91 3.30
N ARG A 618 -18.63 20.56 2.34
CA ARG A 618 -17.35 21.25 2.15
C ARG A 618 -17.57 22.72 1.79
N ARG A 619 -18.49 23.01 0.88
CA ARG A 619 -18.85 24.41 0.53
C ARG A 619 -19.47 25.15 1.71
N PHE A 620 -20.28 24.47 2.52
CA PHE A 620 -20.86 25.04 3.74
C PHE A 620 -19.78 25.42 4.76
N GLN A 621 -18.78 24.57 4.94
CA GLN A 621 -17.63 24.81 5.83
C GLN A 621 -16.56 25.74 5.24
N GLY A 622 -16.78 26.31 4.04
CA GLY A 622 -15.79 27.16 3.37
C GLY A 622 -14.52 26.42 2.93
N LEU A 623 -14.57 25.09 2.85
CA LEU A 623 -13.45 24.25 2.46
C LEU A 623 -13.30 24.27 0.93
N THR A 624 -12.35 25.03 0.39
CA THR A 624 -11.99 24.98 -1.04
C THR A 624 -10.49 25.15 -1.31
N PRO A 625 -9.86 24.26 -2.11
CA PRO A 625 -10.19 22.85 -2.37
C PRO A 625 -9.71 21.96 -1.21
N ALA A 626 -10.02 20.66 -1.22
CA ALA A 626 -9.62 19.72 -0.16
C ALA A 626 -8.14 19.83 0.25
N PRO A 627 -7.77 19.61 1.54
CA PRO A 627 -6.37 19.46 1.90
C PRO A 627 -5.89 18.14 1.30
N THR A 628 -5.55 18.17 0.01
CA THR A 628 -4.36 17.45 -0.37
C THR A 628 -3.23 18.22 0.32
N PRO A 629 -2.25 17.58 0.94
CA PRO A 629 -0.92 18.15 0.96
C PRO A 629 -0.54 18.31 -0.53
N THR A 630 -0.93 19.43 -1.16
CA THR A 630 -0.77 19.68 -2.62
C THR A 630 0.67 19.99 -2.98
N GLY A 631 1.58 19.98 -2.00
CA GLY A 631 2.99 19.87 -2.32
C GLY A 631 3.23 18.62 -3.18
N PRO A 632 4.20 18.65 -4.09
CA PRO A 632 4.58 17.49 -4.90
C PRO A 632 5.31 16.41 -4.08
N PHE A 633 5.09 16.40 -2.76
CA PHE A 633 5.77 15.57 -1.79
C PHE A 633 4.78 14.66 -1.05
N GLU A 634 5.17 13.40 -0.84
CA GLU A 634 4.53 12.46 0.09
C GLU A 634 5.46 12.20 1.27
N THR A 635 4.95 12.30 2.49
CA THR A 635 5.76 12.01 3.69
C THR A 635 6.08 10.52 3.76
N LEU A 636 7.37 10.18 3.80
CA LEU A 636 7.86 8.82 4.02
C LEU A 636 7.89 8.52 5.52
N TRP A 637 8.50 9.40 6.32
CA TRP A 637 8.43 9.41 7.78
C TRP A 637 8.82 10.78 8.32
N GLU A 638 8.44 11.04 9.57
CA GLU A 638 8.81 12.24 10.32
C GLU A 638 9.15 11.88 11.76
N ARG A 639 10.27 12.41 12.26
CA ARG A 639 10.68 12.39 13.66
C ARG A 639 10.90 13.83 14.11
N THR A 640 9.80 14.55 14.25
CA THR A 640 9.78 16.02 14.31
C THR A 640 8.99 16.56 15.50
N ALA A 641 9.22 17.83 15.83
CA ALA A 641 8.51 18.52 16.90
C ALA A 641 7.03 18.70 16.56
N ARG A 642 6.69 18.91 15.27
CA ARG A 642 5.30 18.96 14.82
C ARG A 642 4.55 17.66 15.08
N THR A 643 5.21 16.52 14.88
CA THR A 643 4.64 15.18 15.09
C THR A 643 4.87 14.66 16.51
N ALA A 644 5.40 15.50 17.41
CA ALA A 644 5.68 15.18 18.82
C ALA A 644 6.50 13.89 19.02
N ASN A 645 7.43 13.59 18.11
CA ASN A 645 8.22 12.34 18.12
C ASN A 645 9.70 12.56 17.74
N THR A 646 10.27 13.71 18.10
CA THR A 646 11.70 13.99 17.93
C THR A 646 12.55 12.90 18.58
N PRO A 647 13.68 12.47 17.97
CA PRO A 647 14.57 11.49 18.59
C PRO A 647 15.05 11.96 19.97
N ALA A 648 15.21 11.05 20.93
CA ALA A 648 15.60 11.40 22.30
C ALA A 648 16.99 12.09 22.40
N TRP A 649 17.87 11.80 21.44
CA TRP A 649 19.18 12.43 21.32
C TRP A 649 19.14 13.78 20.57
N PHE A 650 18.01 14.11 19.93
CA PHE A 650 17.84 15.35 19.17
C PHE A 650 17.38 16.46 20.10
N SER A 651 18.16 17.54 20.21
CA SER A 651 17.82 18.62 21.14
C SER A 651 16.66 19.45 20.59
N THR A 652 15.73 19.84 21.46
CA THR A 652 14.60 20.71 21.12
C THR A 652 14.90 22.20 21.35
N SER A 653 16.07 22.53 21.88
CA SER A 653 16.47 23.92 22.18
C SER A 653 17.98 24.19 22.10
N GLY A 654 18.82 23.16 22.21
CA GLY A 654 20.27 23.28 22.33
C GLY A 654 21.01 23.57 21.02
N ASN A 655 20.33 23.52 19.88
CA ASN A 655 20.91 23.83 18.58
C ASN A 655 22.15 22.97 18.23
N THR A 656 22.07 21.68 18.60
CA THR A 656 23.18 20.74 18.55
C THR A 656 23.28 19.95 17.24
N GLU A 657 22.16 19.70 16.57
CA GLU A 657 22.08 18.98 15.30
C GLU A 657 21.95 19.96 14.13
N ARG A 658 22.92 19.95 13.21
CA ARG A 658 23.00 20.95 12.12
C ARG A 658 23.33 20.38 10.74
N GLY A 659 23.99 19.21 10.68
CA GLY A 659 24.39 18.58 9.43
C GLY A 659 23.83 17.17 9.27
N MET A 660 23.49 16.81 8.04
CA MET A 660 22.89 15.54 7.65
C MET A 660 23.26 15.11 6.22
N ALA A 661 23.79 13.89 6.10
CA ALA A 661 24.10 13.27 4.81
C ALA A 661 23.30 12.00 4.55
N TYR A 662 23.10 11.66 3.28
CA TYR A 662 22.61 10.35 2.85
C TYR A 662 23.72 9.53 2.19
N GLY A 663 24.00 8.32 2.71
CA GLY A 663 24.94 7.38 2.10
C GLY A 663 24.78 5.97 2.67
N ASN A 664 25.26 4.94 1.97
CA ASN A 664 25.13 3.51 2.38
C ASN A 664 23.72 3.09 2.84
N ASN A 665 22.67 3.60 2.17
CA ASN A 665 21.28 3.38 2.57
C ASN A 665 21.04 3.77 4.06
N LYS A 666 21.64 4.87 4.52
CA LYS A 666 21.40 5.45 5.84
C LYS A 666 21.42 6.97 5.76
N LEU A 667 20.87 7.60 6.79
CA LEU A 667 21.12 9.01 7.07
C LEU A 667 22.13 9.12 8.20
N TYR A 668 23.13 9.96 7.99
CA TYR A 668 24.11 10.34 9.00
C TYR A 668 23.76 11.72 9.52
N VAL A 669 23.61 11.87 10.83
CA VAL A 669 23.22 13.14 11.45
C VAL A 669 24.22 13.49 12.54
N VAL A 670 24.84 14.66 12.44
CA VAL A 670 25.70 15.16 13.53
C VAL A 670 24.82 15.53 14.71
N SER A 671 25.16 15.01 15.89
CA SER A 671 24.59 15.45 17.16
C SER A 671 25.70 15.83 18.14
N ARG A 672 25.55 17.01 18.73
CA ARG A 672 26.38 17.49 19.84
C ARG A 672 25.62 17.52 21.16
N SER A 673 24.45 16.89 21.21
CA SER A 673 23.67 16.75 22.43
C SER A 673 24.36 15.71 23.31
N GLY A 674 25.13 16.17 24.30
CA GLY A 674 26.06 15.32 25.05
C GLY A 674 27.42 15.23 24.36
N GLN A 675 27.98 14.02 24.23
CA GLN A 675 29.24 13.82 23.52
C GLN A 675 29.03 13.95 22.00
N PRO A 676 29.92 14.63 21.25
CA PRO A 676 29.81 14.72 19.79
C PRO A 676 29.77 13.34 19.12
N THR A 677 28.70 13.10 18.36
CA THR A 677 28.45 11.82 17.65
C THR A 677 27.92 12.09 16.24
N VAL A 678 28.03 11.06 15.39
CA VAL A 678 27.28 10.99 14.13
C VAL A 678 26.29 9.83 14.25
N ARG A 679 25.01 10.15 14.38
CA ARG A 679 23.91 9.18 14.48
C ARG A 679 23.60 8.60 13.11
N MET A 680 23.31 7.32 13.07
CA MET A 680 22.89 6.61 11.87
C MET A 680 21.40 6.29 11.97
N LEU A 681 20.64 6.69 10.96
CA LEU A 681 19.23 6.36 10.82
C LEU A 681 19.01 5.50 9.57
N ASP A 682 18.10 4.54 9.65
CA ASP A 682 17.57 3.89 8.46
C ASP A 682 16.83 4.95 7.61
N TRP A 683 17.22 5.10 6.34
CA TRP A 683 16.65 6.16 5.50
C TRP A 683 15.17 5.94 5.16
N ARG A 684 14.67 4.68 5.19
CA ARG A 684 13.30 4.32 4.85
C ARG A 684 12.34 4.48 6.01
N THR A 685 12.80 4.32 7.24
CA THR A 685 11.93 4.31 8.43
C THR A 685 12.25 5.44 9.42
N GLY A 686 13.42 6.05 9.32
CA GLY A 686 13.93 7.02 10.31
C GLY A 686 14.34 6.35 11.63
N THR A 687 14.36 5.02 11.71
CA THR A 687 14.75 4.27 12.91
C THR A 687 16.22 4.48 13.20
N ASP A 688 16.57 4.60 14.49
CA ASP A 688 17.97 4.66 14.91
C ASP A 688 18.65 3.30 14.77
N VAL A 689 19.74 3.26 14.01
CA VAL A 689 20.49 2.02 13.74
C VAL A 689 21.92 2.06 14.29
N GLY A 690 22.24 3.10 15.08
CA GLY A 690 23.52 3.21 15.77
C GLY A 690 24.20 4.57 15.58
N GLN A 691 25.52 4.58 15.79
CA GLN A 691 26.35 5.77 15.66
C GLN A 691 27.75 5.39 15.17
N LEU A 692 28.43 6.31 14.49
CA LEU A 692 29.81 6.13 14.07
C LEU A 692 30.78 6.21 15.26
N ASN A 693 31.92 5.53 15.15
CA ASN A 693 33.02 5.70 16.09
C ASN A 693 33.58 7.13 15.97
N THR A 694 33.56 7.91 17.06
CA THR A 694 34.11 9.29 17.09
C THR A 694 35.40 9.41 17.90
N THR A 695 36.04 8.29 18.22
CA THR A 695 37.31 8.27 18.96
C THR A 695 38.39 9.04 18.19
N GLY A 696 39.06 9.97 18.87
CA GLY A 696 40.15 10.77 18.29
C GLY A 696 39.71 12.06 17.56
N ILE A 697 38.40 12.32 17.48
CA ILE A 697 37.87 13.57 16.93
C ILE A 697 37.94 14.68 17.99
N ALA A 698 38.66 15.77 17.68
CA ALA A 698 38.91 16.87 18.61
C ALA A 698 39.41 18.14 17.92
N GLY A 699 39.23 19.29 18.60
CA GLY A 699 39.63 20.62 18.12
C GLY A 699 38.54 21.28 17.29
N GLY A 700 38.67 22.58 17.06
CA GLY A 700 37.58 23.45 16.66
C GLY A 700 36.79 23.96 17.88
N THR A 701 36.03 25.03 17.65
CA THR A 701 34.95 25.46 18.53
C THR A 701 33.92 24.35 18.74
N PHE A 702 33.62 23.59 17.69
CA PHE A 702 32.87 22.33 17.79
C PHE A 702 33.66 21.21 17.11
N ALA A 703 33.87 20.09 17.80
CA ALA A 703 34.64 18.96 17.28
C ALA A 703 33.97 18.28 16.06
N LEU A 704 32.64 18.33 15.98
CA LEU A 704 31.82 17.94 14.84
C LEU A 704 30.69 18.96 14.69
N ASN A 705 30.41 19.42 13.49
CA ASN A 705 29.28 20.31 13.22
C ASN A 705 28.48 19.89 12.00
N ASP A 706 29.16 19.41 10.96
CA ASP A 706 28.54 19.01 9.70
C ASP A 706 29.06 17.66 9.19
N VAL A 707 28.24 16.94 8.42
CA VAL A 707 28.54 15.62 7.86
C VAL A 707 28.06 15.53 6.41
N GLU A 708 28.88 14.92 5.58
CA GLU A 708 28.65 14.72 4.17
C GLU A 708 29.02 13.30 3.74
N SER A 709 28.53 12.91 2.56
CA SER A 709 28.88 11.65 1.92
C SER A 709 29.43 11.87 0.53
N SER A 710 30.53 11.20 0.22
CA SER A 710 31.00 11.06 -1.16
C SER A 710 30.05 10.22 -2.02
N TRP A 711 30.20 10.25 -3.35
CA TRP A 711 29.34 9.49 -4.27
C TRP A 711 29.49 7.96 -4.12
N ASP A 712 30.65 7.49 -3.65
CA ASP A 712 30.92 6.11 -3.26
C ASP A 712 30.63 5.85 -1.77
N SER A 713 29.80 6.70 -1.15
CA SER A 713 29.25 6.55 0.20
C SER A 713 30.27 6.47 1.34
N LYS A 714 31.49 6.99 1.16
CA LYS A 714 32.38 7.28 2.30
C LYS A 714 31.87 8.49 3.06
N ILE A 715 31.96 8.45 4.39
CA ILE A 715 31.42 9.49 5.26
C ILE A 715 32.52 10.47 5.63
N LEU A 716 32.26 11.77 5.47
CA LEU A 716 33.16 12.84 5.88
C LEU A 716 32.44 13.74 6.88
N ALA A 717 33.10 14.14 7.97
CA ALA A 717 32.51 15.10 8.91
C ALA A 717 33.52 16.16 9.30
N ALA A 718 33.05 17.41 9.42
CA ALA A 718 33.90 18.55 9.70
C ALA A 718 33.68 19.09 11.11
N ASN A 719 34.76 19.60 11.69
CA ASN A 719 34.68 20.46 12.86
C ASN A 719 34.19 21.86 12.46
N LEU A 720 33.85 22.70 13.44
CA LEU A 720 33.67 24.13 13.25
C LEU A 720 34.77 24.89 13.96
N THR A 721 35.46 25.78 13.26
CA THR A 721 36.41 26.73 13.83
C THR A 721 35.97 28.15 13.53
N VAL A 722 36.06 29.05 14.52
CA VAL A 722 35.81 30.49 14.30
C VAL A 722 37.03 31.23 13.75
N ASN A 723 38.21 30.62 13.81
CA ASN A 723 39.45 31.21 13.31
C ASN A 723 40.44 30.11 12.91
N ALA A 724 40.44 29.75 11.61
CA ALA A 724 41.32 28.74 11.03
C ALA A 724 42.82 29.08 11.10
N GLN A 725 43.21 30.29 11.53
CA GLN A 725 44.62 30.61 11.81
C GLN A 725 45.05 30.10 13.20
N GLN A 726 44.12 30.05 14.15
CA GLN A 726 44.38 29.70 15.55
C GLN A 726 44.02 28.25 15.87
N ASP A 727 42.94 27.74 15.28
CA ASP A 727 42.46 26.38 15.46
C ASP A 727 42.06 25.79 14.11
N ALA A 728 42.72 24.69 13.74
CA ALA A 728 42.64 24.15 12.39
C ALA A 728 41.21 23.76 12.01
N PHE A 729 40.83 24.04 10.76
CA PHE A 729 39.66 23.42 10.16
C PHE A 729 40.00 21.98 9.77
N LYS A 730 39.22 21.03 10.28
CA LYS A 730 39.48 19.60 10.17
C LYS A 730 38.30 18.89 9.53
N VAL A 731 38.61 17.95 8.64
CA VAL A 731 37.64 17.02 8.06
C VAL A 731 38.11 15.60 8.33
N TYR A 732 37.24 14.80 8.91
CA TYR A 732 37.47 13.40 9.26
C TYR A 732 36.78 12.49 8.25
N LEU A 733 37.40 11.37 7.90
CA LEU A 733 36.91 10.39 6.92
C LEU A 733 36.74 9.02 7.59
N TRP A 734 35.58 8.41 7.38
CA TRP A 734 35.32 7.01 7.67
C TRP A 734 35.28 6.21 6.38
N ASP A 735 36.10 5.17 6.31
CA ASP A 735 36.12 4.27 5.15
C ASP A 735 34.88 3.36 5.11
N SER A 736 34.30 3.07 6.27
CA SER A 736 33.03 2.37 6.45
C SER A 736 32.41 2.74 7.80
N GLU A 737 31.16 2.34 8.04
CA GLU A 737 30.41 2.68 9.26
C GLU A 737 31.02 2.11 10.55
N GLY A 738 31.76 1.01 10.44
CA GLY A 738 32.50 0.40 11.56
C GLY A 738 33.94 0.89 11.70
N ALA A 739 34.43 1.74 10.80
CA ALA A 739 35.82 2.18 10.80
C ALA A 739 36.10 3.22 11.91
N THR A 740 37.36 3.29 12.34
CA THR A 740 37.86 4.44 13.12
C THR A 740 38.08 5.62 12.17
N PRO A 741 37.69 6.85 12.56
CA PRO A 741 37.88 8.02 11.71
C PRO A 741 39.36 8.33 11.48
N THR A 742 39.69 8.73 10.26
CA THR A 742 41.01 9.26 9.90
C THR A 742 40.92 10.75 9.61
N LEU A 743 41.97 11.50 9.90
CA LEU A 743 42.02 12.94 9.59
C LEU A 743 42.35 13.11 8.10
N ALA A 744 41.37 13.51 7.30
CA ALA A 744 41.51 13.69 5.85
C ALA A 744 42.02 15.08 5.46
N ILE A 745 41.56 16.13 6.15
CA ILE A 745 42.02 17.52 5.94
C ILE A 745 42.32 18.14 7.29
N SER A 746 43.45 18.86 7.38
CA SER A 746 43.80 19.73 8.50
C SER A 746 44.37 21.05 7.97
N TYR A 747 43.51 22.06 7.87
CA TYR A 747 43.86 23.36 7.34
C TYR A 747 44.09 24.39 8.45
N THR A 748 45.31 24.92 8.50
CA THR A 748 45.66 26.12 9.27
C THR A 748 46.08 27.20 8.29
N GLY A 749 45.43 28.35 8.31
CA GLY A 749 45.69 29.39 7.31
C GLY A 749 45.11 30.76 7.68
N ALA A 750 44.39 31.38 6.74
CA ALA A 750 43.82 32.71 6.98
C ALA A 750 42.80 32.69 8.14
N ALA A 751 42.65 33.83 8.82
CA ALA A 751 41.70 33.99 9.92
C ALA A 751 40.24 33.96 9.40
N LEU A 752 39.72 32.74 9.23
CA LEU A 752 38.41 32.46 8.65
C LEU A 752 37.61 31.55 9.58
N ARG A 753 36.29 31.80 9.67
CA ARG A 753 35.33 30.88 10.29
C ARG A 753 34.88 29.83 9.27
N LEU A 754 35.10 28.56 9.56
CA LEU A 754 34.83 27.42 8.66
C LEU A 754 34.10 26.30 9.41
N GLY A 755 33.33 25.51 8.66
CA GLY A 755 32.61 24.34 9.18
C GLY A 755 31.17 24.59 9.60
N ASP A 756 30.60 25.74 9.27
CA ASP A 756 29.14 25.95 9.38
C ASP A 756 28.38 25.10 8.35
N GLY A 757 28.95 24.94 7.14
CA GLY A 757 28.51 24.03 6.09
C GLY A 757 29.70 23.42 5.35
N LEU A 758 29.55 22.19 4.91
CA LEU A 758 30.51 21.36 4.20
C LEU A 758 29.82 20.78 2.98
N SER A 759 30.46 20.77 1.82
CA SER A 759 29.93 20.05 0.66
C SER A 759 30.98 19.09 0.10
N VAL A 760 30.57 17.87 -0.21
CA VAL A 760 31.42 16.84 -0.81
C VAL A 760 30.78 16.32 -2.09
N ILE A 761 31.54 16.29 -3.19
CA ILE A 761 31.12 15.62 -4.42
C ILE A 761 32.30 14.81 -4.99
N GLY A 762 31.99 13.78 -5.79
CA GLY A 762 33.00 12.88 -6.36
C GLY A 762 33.20 11.61 -5.54
N ASN A 763 33.99 10.70 -6.08
CA ASN A 763 34.31 9.41 -5.45
C ASN A 763 35.69 9.47 -4.78
N ILE A 764 35.77 8.96 -3.55
CA ILE A 764 37.02 8.79 -2.82
C ILE A 764 37.86 7.67 -3.46
N ALA A 765 37.24 6.53 -3.75
CA ALA A 765 37.90 5.36 -4.34
C ALA A 765 38.53 5.69 -5.71
N ASN A 766 37.84 6.49 -6.52
CA ASN A 766 38.33 6.92 -7.84
C ASN A 766 39.17 8.21 -7.78
N ARG A 767 39.48 8.72 -6.59
CA ARG A 767 40.37 9.90 -6.37
C ARG A 767 39.86 11.16 -7.06
N THR A 768 38.54 11.29 -7.17
CA THR A 768 37.87 12.42 -7.84
C THR A 768 37.20 13.36 -6.84
N ALA A 769 37.14 12.98 -5.56
CA ALA A 769 36.40 13.75 -4.58
C ALA A 769 36.99 15.15 -4.37
N ILE A 770 36.09 16.11 -4.16
CA ILE A 770 36.42 17.45 -3.71
C ILE A 770 35.62 17.77 -2.46
N VAL A 771 36.24 18.54 -1.57
CA VAL A 771 35.62 19.07 -0.36
C VAL A 771 35.59 20.58 -0.47
N VAL A 772 34.45 21.19 -0.16
CA VAL A 772 34.26 22.64 -0.25
C VAL A 772 33.70 23.16 1.06
N ALA A 773 34.26 24.27 1.53
CA ALA A 773 33.76 25.01 2.69
C ALA A 773 33.77 26.50 2.38
N ALA A 774 32.65 27.17 2.60
CA ALA A 774 32.55 28.63 2.52
C ALA A 774 32.85 29.25 3.88
N ALA A 775 33.58 30.37 3.86
CA ALA A 775 33.93 31.09 5.08
C ALA A 775 32.80 32.04 5.50
N ALA A 776 32.23 31.80 6.68
CA ALA A 776 31.19 32.65 7.23
C ALA A 776 31.73 34.06 7.48
N GLN A 777 30.88 35.08 7.25
CA GLN A 777 31.21 36.50 7.43
C GLN A 777 32.45 36.97 6.65
N SER A 778 32.78 36.27 5.57
CA SER A 778 33.91 36.54 4.67
C SER A 778 33.44 36.51 3.22
N ASN A 779 34.36 36.63 2.26
CA ASN A 779 34.10 36.47 0.83
C ASN A 779 34.88 35.30 0.21
N LYS A 780 35.27 34.31 1.01
CA LYS A 780 36.14 33.21 0.59
C LYS A 780 35.40 31.87 0.53
N ILE A 781 35.72 31.09 -0.50
CA ILE A 781 35.36 29.67 -0.64
C ILE A 781 36.66 28.90 -0.72
N LEU A 782 36.78 27.82 0.04
CA LEU A 782 37.96 26.97 0.04
C LEU A 782 37.59 25.63 -0.59
N ARG A 783 38.40 25.18 -1.56
CA ARG A 783 38.22 23.92 -2.29
C ARG A 783 39.46 23.04 -2.11
N TRP A 784 39.28 21.87 -1.51
CA TRP A 784 40.28 20.81 -1.43
C TRP A 784 39.96 19.75 -2.50
N SER A 785 40.99 19.25 -3.18
CA SER A 785 40.86 18.18 -4.17
C SER A 785 41.72 17.00 -3.79
N MET A 786 41.28 15.80 -4.13
CA MET A 786 42.12 14.63 -3.99
C MET A 786 43.31 14.65 -4.94
N ASN A 787 44.44 14.21 -4.42
CA ASN A 787 45.64 13.89 -5.16
C ASN A 787 45.54 12.48 -5.75
N ASN A 788 46.40 12.20 -6.73
CA ASN A 788 46.49 10.87 -7.33
C ASN A 788 46.92 9.76 -6.34
N ASP A 789 47.46 10.11 -5.17
CA ASP A 789 47.85 9.16 -4.12
C ASP A 789 46.69 8.76 -3.18
N GLY A 790 45.49 9.31 -3.38
CA GLY A 790 44.32 9.01 -2.55
C GLY A 790 44.17 9.90 -1.32
N THR A 791 45.05 10.90 -1.11
CA THR A 791 44.92 11.89 -0.04
C THR A 791 44.31 13.20 -0.54
N PHE A 792 43.73 14.02 0.35
CA PHE A 792 43.35 15.38 -0.02
C PHE A 792 44.56 16.32 -0.01
N ASN A 793 44.65 17.22 -0.99
CA ASN A 793 45.62 18.30 -0.98
C ASN A 793 45.34 19.22 0.22
N GLN A 794 46.27 19.28 1.18
CA GLN A 794 46.10 20.05 2.42
C GLN A 794 46.09 21.57 2.19
N THR A 795 46.55 22.05 1.04
CA THR A 795 46.44 23.45 0.63
C THR A 795 45.23 23.64 -0.29
N PRO A 796 44.16 24.30 0.17
CA PRO A 796 42.98 24.52 -0.67
C PRO A 796 43.26 25.54 -1.77
N THR A 797 42.50 25.41 -2.85
CA THR A 797 42.27 26.54 -3.76
C THR A 797 41.33 27.52 -3.06
N VAL A 798 41.76 28.78 -2.91
CA VAL A 798 40.96 29.85 -2.29
C VAL A 798 40.32 30.70 -3.37
N ILE A 799 38.99 30.66 -3.46
CA ILE A 799 38.19 31.46 -4.40
C ILE A 799 37.68 32.69 -3.65
N THR A 800 37.89 33.88 -4.23
CA THR A 800 37.40 35.15 -3.68
C THR A 800 36.17 35.60 -4.43
N VAL A 801 35.02 35.67 -3.75
CA VAL A 801 33.77 36.15 -4.33
C VAL A 801 33.87 37.65 -4.59
N GLN A 802 33.91 38.02 -5.87
CA GLN A 802 34.10 39.39 -6.33
C GLN A 802 32.83 40.22 -6.07
N GLY A 803 33.00 41.51 -5.77
CA GLY A 803 31.88 42.41 -5.47
C GLY A 803 31.15 42.11 -4.16
N ARG A 804 31.69 41.22 -3.31
CA ARG A 804 31.17 40.92 -1.97
C ARG A 804 32.31 40.98 -0.95
N THR A 805 31.98 41.46 0.25
CA THR A 805 32.87 41.40 1.42
C THR A 805 32.38 40.42 2.48
N ASN A 806 31.12 39.97 2.39
CA ASN A 806 30.46 39.12 3.36
C ASN A 806 29.43 38.20 2.67
N LEU A 807 29.51 36.89 2.94
CA LEU A 807 28.63 35.83 2.44
C LEU A 807 27.54 35.40 3.43
N GLY A 808 27.29 36.21 4.47
CA GLY A 808 26.34 35.90 5.52
C GLY A 808 26.94 35.09 6.67
N SER A 809 26.13 34.88 7.71
CA SER A 809 26.44 33.94 8.81
C SER A 809 25.83 32.58 8.49
N ILE A 810 26.47 31.46 8.89
CA ILE A 810 26.01 30.10 8.52
C ILE A 810 25.89 29.97 6.99
N VAL A 811 27.03 29.79 6.33
CA VAL A 811 27.14 29.79 4.87
C VAL A 811 27.50 28.40 4.38
N GLU A 812 26.90 28.02 3.26
CA GLU A 812 27.22 26.79 2.55
C GLU A 812 27.40 27.09 1.05
N ALA A 813 28.32 26.35 0.40
CA ALA A 813 28.63 26.49 -1.01
C ALA A 813 28.55 25.13 -1.72
N ALA A 814 27.46 24.91 -2.45
CA ALA A 814 27.26 23.74 -3.28
C ALA A 814 28.04 23.84 -4.60
N PRO A 815 29.01 22.95 -4.87
CA PRO A 815 29.76 22.94 -6.13
C PRO A 815 28.85 22.52 -7.30
N LEU A 816 29.00 23.16 -8.47
CA LEU A 816 28.20 22.82 -9.65
C LEU A 816 28.69 21.59 -10.42
N GLY A 817 29.93 21.16 -10.17
CA GLY A 817 30.62 20.04 -10.80
C GLY A 817 32.01 19.77 -10.21
N LEU A 818 32.65 18.69 -10.68
CA LEU A 818 33.98 18.27 -10.22
C LEU A 818 35.10 19.19 -10.72
N GLY A 819 34.90 19.86 -11.86
CA GLY A 819 35.86 20.76 -12.47
C GLY A 819 35.77 22.19 -11.94
N ASN A 820 35.91 23.15 -12.85
CA ASN A 820 35.84 24.59 -12.58
C ASN A 820 34.48 25.17 -13.03
N GLU A 821 33.37 24.52 -12.70
CA GLU A 821 32.02 24.94 -13.11
C GLU A 821 31.37 25.99 -12.18
N GLY A 822 32.02 26.34 -11.05
CA GLY A 822 31.53 27.34 -10.10
C GLY A 822 30.67 26.77 -8.97
N TYR A 823 29.98 27.66 -8.25
CA TYR A 823 29.29 27.34 -6.99
C TYR A 823 27.93 28.05 -6.89
N LEU A 824 27.01 27.41 -6.19
CA LEU A 824 25.83 28.05 -5.62
C LEU A 824 26.06 28.26 -4.14
N LEU A 825 25.81 29.47 -3.64
CA LEU A 825 25.99 29.80 -2.24
C LEU A 825 24.68 30.22 -1.61
N SER A 826 24.46 29.80 -0.38
CA SER A 826 23.40 30.31 0.50
C SER A 826 24.00 30.63 1.87
N GLY A 827 23.45 31.63 2.53
CA GLY A 827 23.84 31.96 3.89
C GLY A 827 22.87 32.94 4.53
N PHE A 828 22.78 32.91 5.85
CA PHE A 828 21.88 33.81 6.57
C PHE A 828 22.31 35.27 6.37
N GLY A 829 21.39 36.09 5.85
CA GLY A 829 21.61 37.51 5.54
C GLY A 829 21.96 37.81 4.08
N ILE A 830 22.04 36.79 3.20
CA ILE A 830 22.19 36.97 1.76
C ILE A 830 21.13 36.16 0.99
N GLN A 831 20.71 36.67 -0.18
CA GLN A 831 19.99 35.84 -1.15
C GLN A 831 20.95 34.81 -1.76
N PRO A 832 20.49 33.59 -2.10
CA PRO A 832 21.33 32.62 -2.78
C PRO A 832 21.95 33.21 -4.06
N ILE A 833 23.24 32.97 -4.26
CA ILE A 833 23.99 33.49 -5.43
C ILE A 833 24.63 32.36 -6.21
N GLN A 834 24.82 32.59 -7.51
CA GLN A 834 25.64 31.74 -8.36
C GLN A 834 26.95 32.47 -8.68
N VAL A 835 28.06 31.80 -8.46
CA VAL A 835 29.41 32.31 -8.78
C VAL A 835 30.12 31.34 -9.71
N ASN A 836 30.96 31.85 -10.61
CA ASN A 836 31.83 30.99 -11.42
C ASN A 836 33.07 30.52 -10.62
N ALA A 837 33.91 29.67 -11.21
CA ALA A 837 35.10 29.16 -10.55
C ALA A 837 36.16 30.22 -10.22
N THR A 838 36.13 31.39 -10.85
CA THR A 838 37.04 32.52 -10.51
C THR A 838 36.47 33.43 -9.42
N GLY A 839 35.26 33.14 -8.91
CA GLY A 839 34.59 33.92 -7.88
C GLY A 839 33.78 35.11 -8.40
N GLN A 840 33.60 35.28 -9.71
CA GLN A 840 32.71 36.30 -10.25
C GLN A 840 31.25 35.92 -9.99
N VAL A 841 30.48 36.84 -9.41
CA VAL A 841 29.03 36.66 -9.19
C VAL A 841 28.33 36.74 -10.55
N LEU A 842 27.67 35.64 -10.93
CA LEU A 842 26.94 35.54 -12.20
C LEU A 842 25.46 35.90 -12.03
N ALA A 843 24.86 35.52 -10.91
CA ALA A 843 23.44 35.71 -10.66
C ALA A 843 23.12 35.72 -9.16
N THR A 844 21.99 36.34 -8.80
CA THR A 844 21.40 36.29 -7.46
C THR A 844 19.95 35.83 -7.61
N LEU A 845 19.51 34.93 -6.74
CA LEU A 845 18.13 34.45 -6.72
C LEU A 845 17.18 35.62 -6.41
N PRO A 846 16.11 35.84 -7.21
CA PRO A 846 15.18 36.92 -6.96
C PRO A 846 14.48 36.81 -5.60
N THR A 847 14.34 37.95 -4.91
CA THR A 847 13.71 38.03 -3.58
C THR A 847 12.29 37.47 -3.54
N ALA A 848 11.56 37.53 -4.66
CA ALA A 848 10.22 37.01 -4.83
C ALA A 848 10.09 35.48 -4.61
N VAL A 849 11.17 34.72 -4.77
CA VAL A 849 11.18 33.26 -4.53
C VAL A 849 11.10 32.94 -3.02
N GLY A 850 11.49 33.90 -2.17
CA GLY A 850 11.35 33.81 -0.72
C GLY A 850 12.38 32.89 -0.05
N ALA A 851 13.67 33.14 -0.28
CA ALA A 851 14.78 32.32 0.24
C ALA A 851 15.94 33.12 0.85
N SER A 852 15.72 34.37 1.29
CA SER A 852 16.75 35.24 1.92
C SER A 852 17.36 34.71 3.22
N GLU A 853 16.79 33.64 3.77
CA GLU A 853 17.12 33.12 5.10
C GLU A 853 17.45 31.62 5.06
N ALA A 854 17.83 31.09 3.89
CA ALA A 854 18.21 29.70 3.76
C ALA A 854 19.65 29.45 4.27
N SER A 855 19.81 28.49 5.18
CA SER A 855 21.09 28.18 5.83
C SER A 855 21.80 26.96 5.27
N ALA A 856 21.12 26.17 4.42
CA ALA A 856 21.72 25.05 3.69
C ALA A 856 21.29 25.05 2.21
N ILE A 857 22.17 24.55 1.34
CA ILE A 857 21.94 24.45 -0.10
C ILE A 857 22.56 23.20 -0.71
N THR A 858 21.76 22.45 -1.45
CA THR A 858 22.23 21.33 -2.28
C THR A 858 21.79 21.51 -3.73
N THR A 859 22.55 20.93 -4.68
CA THR A 859 22.24 21.04 -6.11
C THR A 859 22.56 19.77 -6.89
N TRP A 860 21.77 19.53 -7.93
CA TRP A 860 21.97 18.42 -8.85
C TRP A 860 21.43 18.74 -10.24
N ALA A 861 21.96 18.09 -11.27
CA ALA A 861 21.45 18.22 -12.62
C ALA A 861 20.63 16.98 -13.00
N THR A 862 19.53 17.22 -13.72
CA THR A 862 18.82 16.27 -14.58
C THR A 862 18.86 16.88 -16.00
N ALA A 863 17.80 16.76 -16.81
CA ALA A 863 17.61 17.67 -17.95
C ALA A 863 17.60 19.16 -17.55
N ASN A 864 17.32 19.46 -16.27
CA ASN A 864 17.39 20.80 -15.69
C ASN A 864 18.27 20.79 -14.42
N ARG A 865 18.81 21.95 -14.04
CA ARG A 865 19.49 22.12 -12.74
C ARG A 865 18.46 22.37 -11.65
N TRP A 866 18.58 21.63 -10.56
CA TRP A 866 17.70 21.70 -9.39
C TRP A 866 18.45 22.20 -8.16
N LEU A 867 17.72 22.88 -7.28
CA LEU A 867 18.22 23.37 -6.01
C LEU A 867 17.29 22.91 -4.90
N GLY A 868 17.89 22.43 -3.81
CA GLY A 868 17.23 22.21 -2.52
C GLY A 868 17.78 23.21 -1.51
N LEU A 869 16.90 23.91 -0.80
CA LEU A 869 17.26 24.84 0.27
C LEU A 869 16.56 24.43 1.56
N PHE A 870 17.22 24.59 2.70
CA PHE A 870 16.53 24.60 3.99
C PHE A 870 16.09 26.03 4.33
N GLU A 871 14.78 26.28 4.46
CA GLU A 871 14.20 27.58 4.77
C GLU A 871 13.81 27.64 6.26
N SER A 872 14.33 28.63 6.99
CA SER A 872 13.96 28.89 8.40
C SER A 872 13.72 30.39 8.67
N LYS A 873 12.65 30.74 9.38
CA LYS A 873 12.29 32.12 9.76
C LYS A 873 12.29 32.34 11.28
N GLN A 874 12.69 33.54 11.72
CA GLN A 874 12.84 33.90 13.14
C GLN A 874 11.59 33.70 14.00
N THR A 875 10.39 33.81 13.42
CA THR A 875 9.12 33.70 14.14
C THR A 875 8.66 32.25 14.35
N GLY A 876 9.48 31.24 14.02
CA GLY A 876 9.15 29.83 14.23
C GLY A 876 8.04 29.29 13.32
N THR A 877 7.57 30.06 12.34
CA THR A 877 6.46 29.67 11.45
C THR A 877 6.90 28.93 10.19
N VAL A 878 8.21 28.87 9.91
CA VAL A 878 8.81 28.22 8.74
C VAL A 878 10.06 27.46 9.15
N ASN A 879 10.05 26.13 8.98
CA ASN A 879 11.17 25.21 9.15
C ASN A 879 10.97 24.03 8.17
N GLN A 880 11.41 24.16 6.92
CA GLN A 880 11.06 23.22 5.86
C GLN A 880 12.07 23.24 4.71
N GLY A 881 12.06 22.21 3.86
CA GLY A 881 12.81 22.20 2.61
C GLY A 881 12.06 22.93 1.50
N LEU A 882 12.77 23.69 0.68
CA LEU A 882 12.29 24.35 -0.53
C LEU A 882 13.02 23.78 -1.74
N ILE A 883 12.28 23.15 -2.66
CA ILE A 883 12.83 22.55 -3.88
C ILE A 883 12.33 23.33 -5.08
N PHE A 884 13.24 23.74 -5.95
CA PHE A 884 12.88 24.46 -7.17
C PHE A 884 13.82 24.16 -8.33
N ARG A 885 13.27 24.33 -9.53
CA ARG A 885 13.98 24.21 -10.79
C ARG A 885 14.69 25.53 -11.08
N ASN A 886 15.98 25.49 -11.38
CA ASN A 886 16.64 26.67 -11.94
C ASN A 886 16.08 26.93 -13.34
N GLY A 887 15.70 28.19 -13.64
CA GLY A 887 15.18 28.56 -14.96
C GLY A 887 16.16 28.23 -16.09
N ALA A 888 15.65 28.00 -17.31
CA ALA A 888 16.48 27.69 -18.48
C ALA A 888 17.53 28.78 -18.79
N SER A 889 17.32 30.00 -18.31
CA SER A 889 18.22 31.16 -18.45
C SER A 889 19.06 31.46 -17.19
N GLY A 890 19.08 30.55 -16.21
CA GLY A 890 19.92 30.64 -15.00
C GLY A 890 19.24 31.32 -13.79
N LEU A 891 19.97 31.36 -12.66
CA LEU A 891 19.42 31.64 -11.32
C LEU A 891 18.68 32.98 -11.22
N ALA A 892 19.16 34.02 -11.94
CA ALA A 892 18.60 35.36 -11.93
C ALA A 892 17.18 35.46 -12.52
N THR A 893 16.78 34.47 -13.33
CA THR A 893 15.47 34.44 -14.01
C THR A 893 14.44 33.57 -13.27
N THR A 894 14.83 33.00 -12.12
CA THR A 894 13.95 32.11 -11.33
C THR A 894 12.81 32.90 -10.70
N THR A 895 11.58 32.45 -10.89
CA THR A 895 10.37 33.04 -10.30
C THR A 895 9.65 32.04 -9.40
N THR A 896 8.56 32.47 -8.75
CA THR A 896 7.75 31.59 -7.90
C THR A 896 7.15 30.39 -8.65
N THR A 897 6.97 30.46 -9.97
CA THR A 897 6.48 29.33 -10.78
C THR A 897 7.51 28.22 -10.96
N ASN A 898 8.78 28.49 -10.64
CA ASN A 898 9.84 27.50 -10.67
C ASN A 898 9.91 26.67 -9.39
N ILE A 899 9.17 27.06 -8.35
CA ILE A 899 9.07 26.30 -7.10
C ILE A 899 8.32 25.00 -7.39
N TYR A 900 9.03 23.89 -7.26
CA TYR A 900 8.43 22.58 -7.35
C TYR A 900 7.58 22.34 -6.11
N GLY A 901 8.14 22.55 -4.92
CA GLY A 901 7.39 22.42 -3.69
C GLY A 901 8.17 22.81 -2.46
N ARG A 902 7.42 22.90 -1.35
CA ARG A 902 7.97 22.94 -0.01
C ARG A 902 7.60 21.67 0.72
N THR A 903 8.53 21.10 1.48
CA THR A 903 8.20 19.99 2.37
C THR A 903 7.29 20.50 3.49
N PRO A 904 6.59 19.61 4.19
CA PRO A 904 5.88 19.97 5.41
C PRO A 904 6.83 20.64 6.44
N ASN A 905 6.30 21.57 7.24
CA ASN A 905 7.04 22.27 8.30
C ASN A 905 7.39 21.31 9.48
N LEU A 906 8.65 21.20 9.88
CA LEU A 906 9.13 20.27 10.91
C LEU A 906 8.72 20.65 12.35
N GLY A 907 8.28 21.88 12.59
CA GLY A 907 7.89 22.35 13.91
C GLY A 907 8.16 23.84 14.10
N ILE A 908 7.80 24.35 15.27
CA ILE A 908 7.86 25.77 15.58
C ILE A 908 8.85 26.12 16.70
N ASN A 909 9.69 25.18 17.12
CA ASN A 909 10.68 25.42 18.16
C ASN A 909 11.68 26.48 17.67
N PRO A 910 11.93 27.54 18.44
CA PRO A 910 12.79 28.63 18.02
C PRO A 910 14.24 28.17 17.93
N ASN A 911 14.93 28.60 16.88
CA ASN A 911 16.39 28.53 16.78
C ASN A 911 16.92 29.88 16.28
N PRO A 912 17.54 30.70 17.15
CA PRO A 912 18.11 31.99 16.75
C PRO A 912 19.16 31.88 15.64
N ASN A 913 19.83 30.73 15.52
CA ASN A 913 20.84 30.48 14.50
C ASN A 913 20.25 30.03 13.16
N ARG A 914 18.94 29.70 13.11
CA ARG A 914 18.20 29.31 11.90
C ARG A 914 18.87 28.19 11.09
N THR A 915 19.53 27.28 11.78
CA THR A 915 20.28 26.18 11.17
C THR A 915 19.37 24.99 10.86
N GLY A 916 19.79 24.21 9.88
CA GLY A 916 19.18 22.97 9.44
C GLY A 916 19.91 22.51 8.20
N ASP A 917 19.41 21.43 7.59
CA ASP A 917 20.08 20.83 6.45
C ASP A 917 19.07 20.16 5.49
N ILE A 918 19.49 19.97 4.25
CA ILE A 918 18.74 19.29 3.21
C ILE A 918 19.65 18.44 2.32
N CYS A 919 19.35 17.14 2.24
CA CYS A 919 19.98 16.24 1.29
C CYS A 919 18.93 15.40 0.58
N TYR A 920 19.35 14.63 -0.42
CA TYR A 920 18.43 13.81 -1.21
C TYR A 920 19.07 12.49 -1.60
N ARG A 921 18.22 11.51 -1.92
CA ARG A 921 18.63 10.35 -2.72
C ARG A 921 17.78 10.29 -3.99
N ALA A 922 18.39 9.76 -5.06
CA ALA A 922 17.67 9.37 -6.26
C ALA A 922 18.00 7.90 -6.56
N ASP A 923 17.00 7.12 -6.95
CA ASP A 923 17.24 5.78 -7.48
C ASP A 923 17.49 5.79 -9.00
N ALA A 924 17.86 4.64 -9.55
CA ALA A 924 18.13 4.46 -10.99
C ALA A 924 16.88 4.68 -11.87
N SER A 925 15.68 4.76 -11.29
CA SER A 925 14.44 5.09 -11.99
C SER A 925 14.11 6.58 -11.92
N GLY A 926 14.98 7.39 -11.29
CA GLY A 926 14.76 8.82 -11.10
C GLY A 926 13.67 9.13 -10.08
N ASN A 927 13.46 8.28 -9.07
CA ASN A 927 12.61 8.58 -7.93
C ASN A 927 13.42 9.26 -6.84
N TYR A 928 12.98 10.45 -6.43
CA TYR A 928 13.67 11.27 -5.43
C TYR A 928 13.02 11.13 -4.05
N VAL A 929 13.86 11.05 -3.02
CA VAL A 929 13.50 11.29 -1.61
C VAL A 929 14.32 12.46 -1.12
N PHE A 930 13.65 13.42 -0.48
CA PHE A 930 14.28 14.56 0.17
C PHE A 930 14.27 14.34 1.67
N PHE A 931 15.42 14.57 2.29
CA PHE A 931 15.60 14.53 3.73
C PHE A 931 15.81 15.95 4.21
N VAL A 932 15.04 16.38 5.21
CA VAL A 932 15.12 17.73 5.76
C VAL A 932 15.36 17.63 7.25
N LEU A 933 16.39 18.33 7.72
CA LEU A 933 16.70 18.51 9.13
C LEU A 933 16.41 19.95 9.52
N GLY A 934 15.61 20.14 10.57
CA GLY A 934 15.40 21.43 11.20
C GLY A 934 16.00 21.38 12.59
N THR A 935 17.05 22.17 12.85
CA THR A 935 17.63 22.24 14.19
C THR A 935 16.54 22.64 15.20
N ASN A 936 16.53 22.02 16.38
CA ASN A 936 15.47 22.12 17.41
C ASN A 936 14.11 21.49 17.04
N ASN A 937 13.91 21.09 15.78
CA ASN A 937 12.61 20.68 15.24
C ASN A 937 12.58 19.25 14.70
N GLY A 938 13.73 18.60 14.51
CA GLY A 938 13.83 17.18 14.14
C GLY A 938 14.08 16.96 12.65
N ILE A 939 13.74 15.77 12.15
CA ILE A 939 14.11 15.28 10.81
C ILE A 939 12.91 14.65 10.12
N GLY A 940 12.74 14.88 8.82
CA GLY A 940 11.72 14.24 7.99
C GLY A 940 12.24 13.78 6.63
N ALA A 941 11.57 12.76 6.06
CA ALA A 941 11.83 12.23 4.72
C ALA A 941 10.58 12.33 3.84
N TYR A 942 10.75 12.74 2.59
CA TYR A 942 9.66 13.08 1.68
C TYR A 942 9.90 12.58 0.25
N TRP A 943 9.02 11.72 -0.26
CA TRP A 943 9.01 11.27 -1.66
C TRP A 943 8.55 12.37 -2.60
N ALA A 944 9.20 12.51 -3.75
CA ALA A 944 8.59 13.16 -4.91
C ALA A 944 7.41 12.32 -5.41
N LYS A 945 6.23 12.92 -5.54
CA LYS A 945 4.99 12.26 -5.99
C LYS A 945 5.14 11.64 -7.37
N ALA A 946 4.46 10.51 -7.60
CA ALA A 946 4.40 9.90 -8.91
C ALA A 946 3.78 10.85 -9.95
N GLY A 947 4.41 10.93 -11.13
CA GLY A 947 3.96 11.73 -12.27
C GLY A 947 4.44 13.19 -12.30
N THR A 948 5.35 13.60 -11.41
CA THR A 948 5.94 14.94 -11.40
C THR A 948 7.30 14.99 -12.13
N ASP A 949 7.85 16.20 -12.38
CA ASP A 949 9.14 16.40 -13.06
C ASP A 949 10.34 15.70 -12.38
N LEU A 950 10.26 15.50 -11.07
CA LEU A 950 11.25 14.76 -10.26
C LEU A 950 10.87 13.29 -10.07
N HIS A 951 9.80 12.81 -10.68
CA HIS A 951 9.49 11.39 -10.80
C HIS A 951 9.84 10.94 -12.21
N ARG A 952 10.97 10.24 -12.36
CA ARG A 952 11.61 9.77 -13.62
C ARG A 952 12.67 10.69 -14.25
N GLY A 953 13.14 11.71 -13.52
CA GLY A 953 14.30 12.50 -13.94
C GLY A 953 15.60 11.81 -13.56
N LEU A 954 16.41 11.36 -14.52
CA LEU A 954 17.75 10.82 -14.21
C LEU A 954 18.76 11.96 -13.98
N PRO A 955 19.69 11.82 -13.02
CA PRO A 955 20.78 12.77 -12.86
C PRO A 955 21.71 12.83 -14.09
N LEU A 956 22.19 14.02 -14.47
CA LEU A 956 23.24 14.23 -15.47
C LEU A 956 24.55 14.65 -14.77
N ASN A 957 25.72 14.24 -15.29
CA ASN A 957 26.97 14.89 -14.88
C ASN A 957 27.23 16.18 -15.68
N THR A 958 28.27 16.91 -15.30
CA THR A 958 28.67 18.18 -15.93
C THR A 958 29.18 18.06 -17.37
N SER A 959 29.24 16.85 -17.95
CA SER A 959 29.54 16.64 -19.37
C SER A 959 28.30 16.51 -20.26
N GLY A 960 27.09 16.60 -19.71
CA GLY A 960 25.83 16.41 -20.46
C GLY A 960 25.57 14.96 -20.88
N ALA A 961 26.42 14.02 -20.45
CA ALA A 961 26.16 12.60 -20.59
C ALA A 961 25.16 12.13 -19.53
N ARG A 962 24.21 11.27 -19.93
CA ARG A 962 23.44 10.48 -18.98
C ARG A 962 24.42 9.68 -18.15
N VAL A 963 24.56 10.02 -16.88
CA VAL A 963 25.29 9.17 -15.96
C VAL A 963 24.32 8.08 -15.57
N ALA A 964 24.52 6.88 -16.15
CA ALA A 964 24.38 5.70 -15.34
C ALA A 964 25.29 5.96 -14.14
N VAL A 965 24.70 6.25 -12.98
CA VAL A 965 25.45 6.20 -11.72
C VAL A 965 26.14 4.85 -11.78
N ALA A 966 27.48 4.88 -11.75
CA ALA A 966 28.31 3.69 -11.90
C ALA A 966 27.66 2.57 -11.10
N GLU A 967 27.48 1.42 -11.73
CA GLU A 967 26.86 0.24 -11.16
C GLU A 967 27.32 0.09 -9.71
N PHE A 968 26.44 0.47 -8.79
CA PHE A 968 26.31 -0.32 -7.59
C PHE A 968 25.74 -1.64 -8.12
N GLU A 969 26.61 -2.62 -8.32
CA GLU A 969 26.19 -4.01 -8.14
C GLU A 969 25.74 -4.15 -6.68
N GLU A 970 24.55 -3.64 -6.38
CA GLU A 970 23.66 -4.25 -5.41
C GLU A 970 23.13 -5.53 -6.07
N PRO A 971 23.11 -6.68 -5.36
CA PRO A 971 22.46 -7.89 -5.86
C PRO A 971 21.05 -7.53 -6.34
N GLY A 972 20.80 -7.72 -7.63
CA GLY A 972 19.71 -7.09 -8.35
C GLY A 972 18.33 -7.38 -7.77
N ALA A 973 17.51 -6.34 -7.63
CA ALA A 973 16.06 -6.47 -7.56
C ALA A 973 15.45 -6.04 -8.90
N GLY A 974 15.93 -6.66 -9.99
CA GLY A 974 15.24 -6.76 -11.26
C GLY A 974 14.78 -8.21 -11.47
N TYR A 975 13.91 -8.44 -12.46
CA TYR A 975 13.64 -9.82 -12.89
C TYR A 975 14.90 -10.38 -13.56
N GLU A 976 15.64 -11.24 -12.86
CA GLU A 976 16.84 -11.90 -13.38
C GLU A 976 16.55 -13.36 -13.71
N LEU A 977 17.23 -13.90 -14.72
CA LEU A 977 17.21 -15.31 -15.06
C LEU A 977 18.62 -15.68 -15.55
N THR A 978 19.26 -16.64 -14.89
CA THR A 978 20.58 -17.15 -15.24
C THR A 978 20.59 -18.66 -15.07
N ASN A 979 21.57 -19.35 -15.65
CA ASN A 979 21.77 -20.77 -15.38
C ASN A 979 23.25 -21.14 -15.26
N LEU A 980 23.56 -22.06 -14.34
CA LEU A 980 24.92 -22.54 -14.08
C LEU A 980 24.89 -24.04 -13.75
N PRO A 981 25.76 -24.88 -14.33
CA PRO A 981 26.68 -24.54 -15.43
C PRO A 981 25.94 -24.32 -16.76
N ASN A 982 26.56 -23.58 -17.68
CA ASN A 982 26.14 -23.44 -19.08
C ASN A 982 27.40 -23.35 -19.97
N PRO A 983 27.71 -24.35 -20.83
CA PRO A 983 26.95 -25.57 -21.10
C PRO A 983 26.82 -26.51 -19.88
N PHE A 984 25.86 -27.44 -19.91
CA PHE A 984 25.67 -28.45 -18.88
C PHE A 984 25.58 -29.86 -19.45
N SER A 985 26.00 -30.87 -18.67
CA SER A 985 25.77 -32.28 -18.98
C SER A 985 24.37 -32.68 -18.49
N ASP A 986 24.24 -33.39 -17.38
CA ASP A 986 22.96 -33.99 -17.00
C ASP A 986 22.04 -33.03 -16.26
N LYS A 987 22.58 -32.01 -15.57
CA LYS A 987 21.81 -31.06 -14.76
C LYS A 987 22.34 -29.62 -14.86
N SER A 988 21.44 -28.65 -14.79
CA SER A 988 21.78 -27.22 -14.67
C SER A 988 20.87 -26.55 -13.65
N LEU A 989 21.38 -25.59 -12.90
CA LEU A 989 20.56 -24.79 -11.99
C LEU A 989 20.16 -23.49 -12.68
N VAL A 990 18.87 -23.20 -12.73
CA VAL A 990 18.31 -21.93 -13.17
C VAL A 990 18.07 -21.06 -11.94
N LYS A 991 18.82 -19.96 -11.85
CA LYS A 991 18.66 -18.96 -10.80
C LYS A 991 17.85 -17.79 -11.35
N PHE A 992 16.78 -17.42 -10.67
CA PHE A 992 15.94 -16.29 -11.05
C PHE A 992 15.62 -15.39 -9.87
N THR A 993 15.46 -14.09 -10.12
CA THR A 993 15.17 -13.10 -9.07
C THR A 993 13.85 -12.40 -9.38
N LEU A 994 13.02 -12.17 -8.36
CA LEU A 994 11.75 -11.47 -8.46
C LEU A 994 11.79 -10.19 -7.62
N PRO A 995 11.41 -9.03 -8.20
CA PRO A 995 11.35 -7.76 -7.48
C PRO A 995 10.08 -7.59 -6.62
N ARG A 996 9.10 -8.49 -6.78
CA ARG A 996 7.87 -8.58 -5.98
C ARG A 996 7.34 -10.01 -6.05
N GLU A 997 6.41 -10.35 -5.18
CA GLU A 997 5.70 -11.63 -5.25
C GLU A 997 4.88 -11.73 -6.54
N SER A 998 5.06 -12.83 -7.28
CA SER A 998 4.53 -13.00 -8.64
C SER A 998 4.21 -14.46 -8.92
N THR A 999 3.29 -14.74 -9.84
CA THR A 999 3.16 -16.08 -10.42
C THR A 999 4.24 -16.25 -11.49
N VAL A 1000 5.13 -17.23 -11.30
CA VAL A 1000 6.27 -17.50 -12.18
C VAL A 1000 6.06 -18.79 -12.96
N ALA A 1001 6.37 -18.77 -14.25
CA ALA A 1001 6.51 -19.96 -15.08
C ALA A 1001 7.86 -19.95 -15.78
N ILE A 1002 8.69 -20.97 -15.53
CA ILE A 1002 9.98 -21.21 -16.18
C ILE A 1002 9.84 -22.43 -17.09
N LYS A 1003 10.08 -22.25 -18.38
CA LYS A 1003 9.90 -23.25 -19.43
C LYS A 1003 11.17 -23.37 -20.26
N LEU A 1004 11.55 -24.60 -20.58
CA LEU A 1004 12.60 -24.90 -21.56
C LEU A 1004 11.95 -25.19 -22.91
N VAL A 1005 12.36 -24.46 -23.95
CA VAL A 1005 11.86 -24.61 -25.32
C VAL A 1005 13.00 -24.85 -26.30
N ASP A 1006 12.75 -25.55 -27.40
CA ASP A 1006 13.73 -25.71 -28.48
C ASP A 1006 13.84 -24.43 -29.35
N LEU A 1007 14.77 -24.40 -30.30
CA LEU A 1007 14.98 -23.24 -31.18
C LEU A 1007 13.79 -22.91 -32.09
N THR A 1008 12.82 -23.83 -32.24
CA THR A 1008 11.57 -23.58 -32.98
C THR A 1008 10.46 -23.01 -32.09
N GLY A 1009 10.71 -22.88 -30.78
CA GLY A 1009 9.76 -22.41 -29.78
C GLY A 1009 8.84 -23.49 -29.23
N ARG A 1010 9.06 -24.77 -29.58
CA ARG A 1010 8.28 -25.89 -29.04
C ARG A 1010 8.68 -26.15 -27.60
N LEU A 1011 7.69 -26.29 -26.72
CA LEU A 1011 7.92 -26.62 -25.31
C LEU A 1011 8.53 -28.00 -25.17
N VAL A 1012 9.67 -28.06 -24.48
CA VAL A 1012 10.41 -29.30 -24.20
C VAL A 1012 10.16 -29.75 -22.76
N GLN A 1013 10.19 -28.81 -21.81
CA GLN A 1013 9.97 -29.09 -20.39
C GLN A 1013 9.47 -27.84 -19.65
N THR A 1014 8.58 -28.01 -18.67
CA THR A 1014 8.29 -26.96 -17.67
C THR A 1014 9.23 -27.18 -16.48
N VAL A 1015 10.12 -26.23 -16.24
CA VAL A 1015 11.15 -26.30 -15.20
C VAL A 1015 10.58 -25.88 -13.84
N TYR A 1016 9.71 -24.87 -13.83
CA TYR A 1016 9.02 -24.42 -12.62
C TYR A 1016 7.71 -23.72 -12.98
N GLN A 1017 6.67 -23.88 -12.16
CA GLN A 1017 5.43 -23.13 -12.30
C GLN A 1017 4.76 -22.98 -10.93
N GLY A 1018 4.55 -21.74 -10.48
CA GLY A 1018 3.95 -21.49 -9.17
C GLY A 1018 3.93 -20.03 -8.77
N PHE A 1019 3.28 -19.74 -7.65
CA PHE A 1019 3.42 -18.44 -6.98
C PHE A 1019 4.73 -18.41 -6.21
N THR A 1020 5.49 -17.33 -6.35
CA THR A 1020 6.85 -17.24 -5.82
C THR A 1020 7.04 -15.86 -5.17
N MET A 1021 7.61 -15.86 -3.96
CA MET A 1021 7.85 -14.66 -3.17
C MET A 1021 8.94 -13.78 -3.79
N THR A 1022 8.97 -12.50 -3.44
CA THR A 1022 10.07 -11.59 -3.82
C THR A 1022 11.43 -12.17 -3.38
N GLY A 1023 12.48 -11.95 -4.16
CA GLY A 1023 13.83 -12.46 -3.89
C GLY A 1023 14.35 -13.42 -4.95
N THR A 1024 15.51 -14.01 -4.67
CA THR A 1024 16.23 -14.92 -5.58
C THR A 1024 15.91 -16.37 -5.28
N HIS A 1025 15.59 -17.14 -6.32
CA HIS A 1025 15.17 -18.53 -6.29
C HIS A 1025 16.03 -19.35 -7.24
N THR A 1026 16.16 -20.64 -6.96
CA THR A 1026 16.92 -21.57 -7.79
C THR A 1026 16.08 -22.81 -8.05
N VAL A 1027 15.98 -23.22 -9.32
CA VAL A 1027 15.27 -24.43 -9.75
C VAL A 1027 16.16 -25.27 -10.66
N GLU A 1028 16.06 -26.59 -10.59
CA GLU A 1028 16.92 -27.51 -11.35
C GLU A 1028 16.29 -27.88 -12.70
N ILE A 1029 17.11 -27.87 -13.75
CA ILE A 1029 16.82 -28.53 -15.03
C ILE A 1029 17.43 -29.93 -14.99
N ASP A 1030 16.60 -30.96 -15.18
CA ASP A 1030 17.02 -32.32 -15.50
C ASP A 1030 17.14 -32.48 -17.02
N GLY A 1031 18.38 -32.60 -17.50
CA GLY A 1031 18.71 -32.74 -18.92
C GLY A 1031 19.05 -34.15 -19.36
N THR A 1032 18.80 -35.17 -18.54
CA THR A 1032 19.11 -36.58 -18.86
C THR A 1032 18.37 -37.08 -20.10
N ALA A 1033 17.16 -36.57 -20.35
CA ALA A 1033 16.33 -36.91 -21.52
C ALA A 1033 16.43 -35.90 -22.68
N LEU A 1034 17.28 -34.87 -22.57
CA LEU A 1034 17.43 -33.82 -23.58
C LEU A 1034 18.52 -34.17 -24.60
N ALA A 1035 18.24 -33.93 -25.88
CA ALA A 1035 19.25 -34.06 -26.93
C ALA A 1035 20.33 -32.98 -26.78
N SER A 1036 21.58 -33.29 -27.15
CA SER A 1036 22.69 -32.33 -27.20
C SER A 1036 22.35 -31.17 -28.15
N GLY A 1037 22.55 -29.94 -27.69
CA GLY A 1037 22.23 -28.74 -28.46
C GLY A 1037 21.71 -27.55 -27.65
N PRO A 1038 21.40 -26.42 -28.33
CA PRO A 1038 20.90 -25.22 -27.70
C PRO A 1038 19.38 -25.26 -27.45
N TYR A 1039 18.98 -24.74 -26.29
CA TYR A 1039 17.61 -24.50 -25.86
C TYR A 1039 17.44 -23.05 -25.37
N LEU A 1040 16.19 -22.60 -25.24
CA LEU A 1040 15.86 -21.36 -24.55
C LEU A 1040 15.11 -21.67 -23.26
N CYS A 1041 15.61 -21.16 -22.13
CA CYS A 1041 14.90 -21.16 -20.86
C CYS A 1041 14.18 -19.82 -20.71
N VAL A 1042 12.86 -19.85 -20.67
CA VAL A 1042 11.97 -18.69 -20.67
C VAL A 1042 11.31 -18.57 -19.31
N MET A 1043 11.45 -17.43 -18.64
CA MET A 1043 10.72 -17.08 -17.43
C MET A 1043 9.61 -16.07 -17.77
N GLN A 1044 8.40 -16.33 -17.28
CA GLN A 1044 7.28 -15.40 -17.29
C GLN A 1044 6.86 -15.10 -15.86
N ALA A 1045 6.72 -13.83 -15.50
CA ALA A 1045 6.26 -13.37 -14.19
C ALA A 1045 5.56 -12.00 -14.30
N ASP A 1046 4.32 -11.86 -13.81
CA ASP A 1046 3.55 -10.60 -13.83
C ASP A 1046 3.52 -9.83 -15.16
N GLY A 1047 3.44 -10.55 -16.29
CA GLY A 1047 3.46 -9.95 -17.62
C GLY A 1047 4.86 -9.55 -18.13
N PHE A 1048 5.91 -9.71 -17.31
CA PHE A 1048 7.30 -9.66 -17.74
C PHE A 1048 7.74 -11.03 -18.28
N GLN A 1049 8.48 -11.04 -19.38
CA GLN A 1049 9.07 -12.24 -19.95
C GLN A 1049 10.55 -12.01 -20.23
N THR A 1050 11.41 -12.93 -19.78
CA THR A 1050 12.83 -12.97 -20.12
C THR A 1050 13.22 -14.37 -20.54
N ALA A 1051 14.30 -14.50 -21.30
CA ALA A 1051 14.80 -15.79 -21.74
C ALA A 1051 16.34 -15.80 -21.78
N ILE A 1052 16.92 -16.94 -21.42
CA ILE A 1052 18.35 -17.20 -21.57
C ILE A 1052 18.57 -18.42 -22.46
N ARG A 1053 19.67 -18.39 -23.22
CA ARG A 1053 20.10 -19.53 -24.02
C ARG A 1053 20.87 -20.52 -23.13
N ILE A 1054 20.47 -21.78 -23.14
CA ILE A 1054 21.14 -22.86 -22.41
C ILE A 1054 21.65 -23.90 -23.41
N ILE A 1055 22.83 -24.48 -23.17
CA ILE A 1055 23.45 -25.48 -24.04
C ILE A 1055 23.59 -26.82 -23.29
N ARG A 1056 22.91 -27.87 -23.77
CA ARG A 1056 23.10 -29.26 -23.33
C ARG A 1056 24.25 -29.87 -24.12
N GLN A 1057 25.24 -30.43 -23.43
CA GLN A 1057 26.38 -31.14 -24.04
C GLN A 1057 25.99 -32.50 -24.60
#